data_AF-A0A934ZPW2-F1
#
_entry.id   AF-A0A934ZPW2-F1
#
_cell.length_a   1.000
_cell.length_b   1.000
_cell.length_c   1.000
_cell.angle_alpha   90.00
_cell.angle_beta   90.00
_cell.angle_gamma   90.00
#
_symmetry.space_group_name_H-M   'P 1'
#
loop_
_entity.id
_entity.type
_entity.pdbx_description
1 polymer ?
#
loop_
_entity_poly.entity_id
_entity_poly.type
_entity_poly.pdbx_seq_one_letter_code
_entity_poly.pdbx_strand_id
1 'polypeptide(L)'
;MRQPSLLALTLALLLPACGARQSTTTSAPVASSAADAQVAASADVPAASPWQGLGLGELSALVREDAQRRMATDGEPGFNGVPRGGEAAHPEQLPVLSGRRCDRLLDLAVVALANHALDEAENLVRFVRAQARNRNMAFAGTTVLAEVARQRAGEDPAAQQRAIEGVLRELPKPRFGAATVVFQVFQTQAQLDARVEQTKQQMVSPETARAVLWFSEVMPGVVRHRERFLAAVTAVRAELDRQPAEPDYNFRDVDLAGQRDARPVNVAVWDVGTNPELFRSQLMENPGEPANGQDDDHDGLVDDTHGIAHDPDPSQTALFYNPGEEIIRQYSPFLRGIMDLRAGMASTPAAQRVLELQRGVTDAAAARALDQRLDAVGEWAHGTHVAGIMLRGNPHARLAIFRSAWAGESRVYDQRGPTDAELDAEAANIDAIAGFINRHHIRVVNASLGFSREYVEDSLRHERSLYRTDAEVRARAEVVQERRRANWQRVFTQCPQTLFVVAAGNSNQDVIEYGEVPASNQGVTNLLVVGAVDRFGHWATFTNSNPERVRVFDHGVEVDSLVPSGERVPLSGTSMASPNVANLAGKLAALDPALTPERLITVIRETGRPIAAPFSGRITDEAAAIARVRRERRPARPAAAPAAAPAARPAAAPAAR
;
A
#
# COMPACT_ATOMS: atom_id res chain seq x y z
N MET A 1 6.82 8.36 -12.29
CA MET A 1 5.83 7.38 -12.79
C MET A 1 6.24 5.95 -12.40
N ARG A 2 5.89 5.55 -11.16
CA ARG A 2 5.86 4.21 -10.52
C ARG A 2 6.72 3.07 -11.11
N GLN A 3 7.69 2.55 -10.37
CA GLN A 3 8.34 1.26 -10.56
C GLN A 3 8.70 0.59 -9.21
N PRO A 4 7.72 0.04 -8.48
CA PRO A 4 8.05 -0.96 -7.49
C PRO A 4 8.48 -2.27 -8.18
N SER A 5 9.16 -3.14 -7.45
CA SER A 5 9.74 -4.39 -7.96
C SER A 5 8.73 -5.30 -8.70
N LEU A 6 9.24 -6.34 -9.37
CA LEU A 6 8.57 -7.14 -10.42
C LEU A 6 7.20 -7.78 -10.07
N LEU A 7 6.72 -7.64 -8.83
CA LEU A 7 5.41 -8.07 -8.35
C LEU A 7 4.34 -6.96 -8.41
N ALA A 8 4.74 -5.70 -8.26
CA ALA A 8 3.85 -4.55 -8.46
C ALA A 8 3.69 -4.15 -9.94
N LEU A 9 4.41 -4.83 -10.84
CA LEU A 9 4.46 -4.61 -12.29
C LEU A 9 3.14 -4.96 -13.05
N THR A 10 2.04 -5.08 -12.30
CA THR A 10 0.70 -5.46 -12.78
C THR A 10 -0.29 -4.28 -12.80
N LEU A 11 0.09 -3.12 -12.24
CA LEU A 11 -0.92 -2.19 -11.71
C LEU A 11 -0.69 -0.70 -11.91
N ALA A 12 0.33 -0.33 -12.67
CA ALA A 12 0.44 1.03 -13.14
C ALA A 12 1.06 1.08 -14.53
N LEU A 13 0.58 2.07 -15.30
CA LEU A 13 1.25 2.82 -16.36
C LEU A 13 0.80 2.53 -17.79
N LEU A 14 0.25 3.58 -18.40
CA LEU A 14 0.05 3.72 -19.84
C LEU A 14 0.68 5.03 -20.34
N LEU A 15 0.99 5.01 -21.63
CA LEU A 15 1.81 5.98 -22.35
C LEU A 15 1.43 5.97 -23.85
N PRO A 16 2.01 6.80 -24.76
CA PRO A 16 1.18 7.45 -25.79
C PRO A 16 1.79 7.78 -27.21
N ALA A 17 0.95 8.27 -28.17
CA ALA A 17 1.32 9.18 -29.30
C ALA A 17 0.07 9.61 -30.16
N CYS A 18 -0.07 10.72 -30.94
CA CYS A 18 0.53 12.09 -31.04
C CYS A 18 -0.17 12.89 -32.21
N GLY A 19 -0.21 14.26 -32.25
CA GLY A 19 -0.42 15.00 -33.53
C GLY A 19 -0.96 16.47 -33.60
N ALA A 20 -0.20 17.37 -34.26
CA ALA A 20 -0.56 18.65 -34.94
C ALA A 20 -0.58 20.02 -34.18
N ARG A 21 -0.39 21.11 -34.96
CA ARG A 21 0.03 22.48 -34.56
C ARG A 21 -1.14 23.46 -34.32
N GLN A 22 -1.00 24.41 -33.39
CA GLN A 22 -0.88 25.87 -33.68
C GLN A 22 -0.65 26.73 -32.41
N SER A 23 -0.53 28.05 -32.59
CA SER A 23 0.24 29.00 -31.77
C SER A 23 -0.57 29.96 -30.88
N THR A 24 0.11 30.54 -29.87
CA THR A 24 -0.21 31.80 -29.13
C THR A 24 -1.50 31.80 -28.26
N THR A 25 -1.64 32.52 -27.14
CA THR A 25 -0.97 33.75 -26.63
C THR A 25 -0.65 33.74 -25.12
N THR A 26 0.17 34.70 -24.68
CA THR A 26 0.61 35.03 -23.32
C THR A 26 -0.47 35.52 -22.32
N SER A 27 -0.27 35.23 -21.02
CA SER A 27 -0.55 36.14 -19.90
C SER A 27 0.41 35.88 -18.73
N ALA A 28 0.86 36.92 -18.04
CA ALA A 28 1.99 36.87 -17.08
C ALA A 28 1.58 36.43 -15.66
N PRO A 29 2.53 35.88 -14.85
CA PRO A 29 2.32 35.61 -13.42
C PRO A 29 2.46 36.88 -12.56
N VAL A 30 1.74 36.91 -11.44
CA VAL A 30 1.85 37.92 -10.38
C VAL A 30 3.04 37.59 -9.49
N ALA A 31 3.71 38.62 -8.97
CA ALA A 31 4.97 38.49 -8.22
C ALA A 31 4.80 37.85 -6.84
N SER A 32 5.75 36.99 -6.45
CA SER A 32 6.06 36.68 -5.05
C SER A 32 7.40 37.29 -4.65
N SER A 33 7.53 37.65 -3.38
CA SER A 33 8.63 38.47 -2.84
C SER A 33 9.97 37.74 -2.76
N ALA A 34 11.07 38.50 -2.90
CA ALA A 34 12.43 38.00 -2.81
C ALA A 34 12.85 37.63 -1.37
N ALA A 35 13.30 36.39 -1.19
CA ALA A 35 14.07 35.95 -0.02
C ALA A 35 15.11 34.86 -0.38
N ASP A 36 14.85 34.02 -1.39
CA ASP A 36 15.77 32.96 -1.83
C ASP A 36 16.49 33.31 -3.15
N ALA A 37 17.64 33.98 -3.04
CA ALA A 37 18.45 34.34 -4.20
C ALA A 37 19.95 34.15 -3.93
N GLN A 38 20.46 32.91 -4.02
CA GLN A 38 21.86 32.65 -4.39
C GLN A 38 22.18 31.17 -4.74
N VAL A 39 21.67 30.69 -5.87
CA VAL A 39 22.45 29.79 -6.75
C VAL A 39 22.32 30.33 -8.18
N ALA A 40 23.43 30.78 -8.75
CA ALA A 40 23.44 31.37 -10.09
C ALA A 40 23.24 30.30 -11.16
N ALA A 41 22.46 30.63 -12.20
CA ALA A 41 22.20 29.72 -13.31
C ALA A 41 23.46 29.40 -14.11
N SER A 42 23.85 28.12 -14.16
CA SER A 42 24.29 27.54 -15.42
C SER A 42 23.05 27.17 -16.22
N ALA A 43 22.97 27.62 -17.47
CA ALA A 43 22.02 27.08 -18.43
C ALA A 43 22.57 25.74 -18.96
N ASP A 44 22.73 24.76 -18.06
CA ASP A 44 23.11 23.41 -18.44
C ASP A 44 21.96 22.80 -19.24
N VAL A 45 22.22 22.57 -20.53
CA VAL A 45 21.43 21.65 -21.36
C VAL A 45 21.31 20.35 -20.55
N PRO A 46 20.10 19.85 -20.26
CA PRO A 46 19.95 18.64 -19.47
C PRO A 46 20.72 17.54 -20.18
N ALA A 47 21.77 17.03 -19.54
CA ALA A 47 22.72 16.14 -20.17
C ALA A 47 21.96 15.02 -20.86
N ALA A 48 22.23 14.85 -22.17
CA ALA A 48 21.64 13.82 -23.00
C ALA A 48 21.71 12.52 -22.22
N SER A 49 20.55 11.92 -21.97
CA SER A 49 20.46 10.85 -20.99
C SER A 49 21.43 9.73 -21.36
N PRO A 50 22.25 9.18 -20.43
CA PRO A 50 23.24 8.18 -20.81
C PRO A 50 22.60 6.90 -21.37
N TRP A 51 21.28 6.74 -21.18
CA TRP A 51 20.42 5.80 -21.88
C TRP A 51 20.40 5.89 -23.42
N GLN A 52 20.59 7.08 -24.01
CA GLN A 52 20.32 7.29 -25.45
C GLN A 52 21.31 6.57 -26.38
N GLY A 53 22.45 6.12 -25.87
CA GLY A 53 23.45 5.35 -26.63
C GLY A 53 23.49 3.85 -26.34
N LEU A 54 22.80 3.35 -25.30
CA LEU A 54 22.97 1.97 -24.83
C LEU A 54 22.17 0.96 -25.68
N GLY A 55 22.87 -0.02 -26.24
CA GLY A 55 22.28 -1.15 -26.97
C GLY A 55 21.90 -2.32 -26.05
N LEU A 56 21.12 -3.27 -26.59
CA LEU A 56 20.62 -4.46 -25.88
C LEU A 56 21.69 -5.22 -25.09
N GLY A 57 22.90 -5.37 -25.63
CA GLY A 57 24.01 -6.06 -24.96
C GLY A 57 24.48 -5.33 -23.69
N GLU A 58 24.56 -4.00 -23.74
CA GLU A 58 24.98 -3.16 -22.61
C GLU A 58 23.88 -3.11 -21.53
N LEU A 59 22.62 -2.99 -21.95
CA LEU A 59 21.45 -3.10 -21.06
C LEU A 59 21.45 -4.45 -20.32
N SER A 60 21.65 -5.54 -21.07
CA SER A 60 21.71 -6.91 -20.53
C SER A 60 22.88 -7.09 -19.55
N ALA A 61 24.05 -6.53 -19.87
CA ALA A 61 25.22 -6.57 -18.99
C ALA A 61 24.96 -5.81 -17.68
N LEU A 62 24.45 -4.58 -17.74
CA LEU A 62 24.14 -3.75 -16.56
C LEU A 62 23.19 -4.46 -15.58
N VAL A 63 22.10 -5.04 -16.08
CA VAL A 63 21.12 -5.76 -15.24
C VAL A 63 21.72 -7.05 -14.68
N ARG A 64 22.47 -7.81 -15.49
CA ARG A 64 23.12 -9.05 -15.05
C ARG A 64 24.17 -8.80 -13.97
N GLU A 65 25.02 -7.80 -14.16
CA GLU A 65 26.09 -7.44 -13.22
C GLU A 65 25.54 -6.93 -11.89
N ASP A 66 24.49 -6.09 -11.90
CA ASP A 66 23.84 -5.65 -10.66
C ASP A 66 23.15 -6.81 -9.93
N ALA A 67 22.38 -7.63 -10.65
CA ALA A 67 21.72 -8.80 -10.06
C ALA A 67 22.75 -9.74 -9.40
N GLN A 68 23.85 -10.06 -10.08
CA GLN A 68 24.93 -10.88 -9.54
C GLN A 68 25.64 -10.23 -8.34
N ARG A 69 25.92 -8.92 -8.43
CA ARG A 69 26.56 -8.15 -7.35
C ARG A 69 25.70 -8.11 -6.09
N ARG A 70 24.41 -7.81 -6.22
CA ARG A 70 23.47 -7.77 -5.08
C ARG A 70 23.25 -9.14 -4.47
N MET A 71 23.11 -10.19 -5.28
CA MET A 71 23.06 -11.57 -4.79
C MET A 71 24.31 -11.98 -4.00
N ALA A 72 25.47 -11.37 -4.24
CA ALA A 72 26.68 -11.58 -3.45
C ALA A 72 26.74 -10.71 -2.18
N THR A 73 26.14 -9.53 -2.15
CA THR A 73 26.13 -8.63 -0.97
C THR A 73 24.98 -8.89 0.00
N ASP A 74 23.84 -9.40 -0.48
CA ASP A 74 22.62 -9.57 0.33
C ASP A 74 22.73 -10.70 1.38
N GLY A 75 23.83 -11.48 1.34
CA GLY A 75 24.32 -12.24 2.49
C GLY A 75 23.54 -13.50 2.88
N GLU A 76 22.74 -14.07 1.99
CA GLU A 76 21.98 -15.29 2.27
C GLU A 76 22.90 -16.52 2.47
N PRO A 77 22.87 -17.18 3.65
CA PRO A 77 23.70 -18.36 3.89
C PRO A 77 23.32 -19.54 2.98
N GLY A 78 24.30 -20.05 2.24
CA GLY A 78 24.19 -21.33 1.54
C GLY A 78 23.86 -21.28 0.04
N PHE A 79 23.67 -20.10 -0.57
CA PHE A 79 23.40 -20.02 -2.02
C PHE A 79 23.97 -18.74 -2.69
N ASN A 80 25.17 -18.83 -3.26
CA ASN A 80 25.90 -17.67 -3.81
C ASN A 80 25.83 -17.53 -5.35
N GLY A 81 24.81 -18.08 -6.02
CA GLY A 81 24.75 -18.02 -7.49
C GLY A 81 23.35 -18.14 -8.12
N VAL A 82 23.37 -18.47 -9.41
CA VAL A 82 22.24 -18.96 -10.22
C VAL A 82 22.25 -20.49 -10.16
N PRO A 83 21.10 -21.18 -10.06
CA PRO A 83 21.09 -22.65 -10.01
C PRO A 83 21.74 -23.25 -11.26
N ARG A 84 22.67 -24.18 -11.06
CA ARG A 84 23.22 -25.00 -12.15
C ARG A 84 22.24 -26.11 -12.49
N GLY A 85 22.25 -26.59 -13.74
CA GLY A 85 21.14 -27.41 -14.28
C GLY A 85 20.67 -28.60 -13.43
N GLY A 86 21.58 -29.31 -12.74
CA GLY A 86 21.20 -30.41 -11.83
C GLY A 86 20.56 -29.96 -10.51
N GLU A 87 20.85 -28.75 -10.05
CA GLU A 87 20.28 -28.16 -8.83
C GLU A 87 18.84 -27.67 -9.08
N ALA A 88 18.54 -27.20 -10.29
CA ALA A 88 17.20 -26.81 -10.71
C ALA A 88 16.21 -27.99 -10.82
N ALA A 89 16.71 -29.24 -10.94
CA ALA A 89 15.89 -30.45 -10.93
C ALA A 89 15.45 -30.89 -9.51
N HIS A 90 16.15 -30.39 -8.48
CA HIS A 90 15.90 -30.71 -7.07
C HIS A 90 15.83 -29.42 -6.22
N PRO A 91 14.94 -28.47 -6.57
CA PRO A 91 14.89 -27.18 -5.90
C PRO A 91 14.60 -27.31 -4.41
N GLU A 92 13.90 -28.38 -3.97
CA GLU A 92 13.59 -28.67 -2.56
C GLU A 92 14.83 -28.90 -1.66
N GLN A 93 16.00 -29.11 -2.27
CA GLN A 93 17.27 -29.29 -1.58
C GLN A 93 18.06 -27.98 -1.44
N LEU A 94 17.55 -26.88 -2.01
CA LEU A 94 18.15 -25.55 -1.97
C LEU A 94 17.47 -24.66 -0.91
N PRO A 95 18.14 -23.58 -0.43
CA PRO A 95 17.56 -22.67 0.54
C PRO A 95 16.31 -21.94 0.04
N VAL A 96 15.42 -21.62 0.99
CA VAL A 96 14.26 -20.75 0.76
C VAL A 96 14.73 -19.31 0.50
N LEU A 97 14.28 -18.72 -0.60
CA LEU A 97 14.73 -17.42 -1.11
C LEU A 97 13.97 -16.24 -0.46
N SER A 98 14.69 -15.19 -0.09
CA SER A 98 14.10 -13.87 0.25
C SER A 98 13.43 -13.18 -0.96
N GLY A 99 12.68 -12.11 -0.71
CA GLY A 99 12.02 -11.34 -1.75
C GLY A 99 13.02 -10.70 -2.71
N ARG A 100 14.05 -10.03 -2.17
CA ARG A 100 15.10 -9.37 -2.98
C ARG A 100 15.88 -10.39 -3.79
N ARG A 101 16.15 -11.59 -3.24
CA ARG A 101 16.76 -12.67 -4.01
C ARG A 101 15.88 -13.14 -5.17
N CYS A 102 14.58 -13.28 -4.94
CA CYS A 102 13.63 -13.60 -6.00
C CYS A 102 13.59 -12.50 -7.08
N ASP A 103 13.59 -11.22 -6.71
CA ASP A 103 13.64 -10.10 -7.64
C ASP A 103 14.89 -10.19 -8.54
N ARG A 104 16.10 -10.40 -7.99
CA ARG A 104 17.33 -10.52 -8.81
C ARG A 104 17.34 -11.73 -9.74
N LEU A 105 16.72 -12.85 -9.33
CA LEU A 105 16.57 -14.02 -10.20
C LEU A 105 15.55 -13.78 -11.33
N LEU A 106 14.50 -13.00 -11.07
CA LEU A 106 13.54 -12.57 -12.11
C LEU A 106 14.18 -11.52 -13.05
N ASP A 107 15.00 -10.60 -12.53
CA ASP A 107 15.79 -9.66 -13.35
C ASP A 107 16.67 -10.44 -14.35
N LEU A 108 17.34 -11.50 -13.88
CA LEU A 108 18.13 -12.40 -14.74
C LEU A 108 17.27 -13.20 -15.72
N ALA A 109 16.05 -13.59 -15.35
CA ALA A 109 15.14 -14.28 -16.28
C ALA A 109 14.69 -13.37 -17.44
N VAL A 110 14.51 -12.07 -17.16
CA VAL A 110 14.26 -11.05 -18.20
C VAL A 110 15.47 -10.92 -19.12
N VAL A 111 16.69 -10.85 -18.58
CA VAL A 111 17.93 -10.82 -19.38
C VAL A 111 18.06 -12.09 -20.23
N ALA A 112 17.78 -13.26 -19.68
CA ALA A 112 17.83 -14.52 -20.42
C ALA A 112 16.83 -14.55 -21.58
N LEU A 113 15.57 -14.16 -21.35
CA LEU A 113 14.55 -14.09 -22.39
C LEU A 113 14.89 -13.06 -23.49
N ALA A 114 15.40 -11.88 -23.11
CA ALA A 114 15.83 -10.85 -24.05
C ALA A 114 17.01 -11.30 -24.93
N ASN A 115 17.83 -12.25 -24.47
CA ASN A 115 18.92 -12.87 -25.25
C ASN A 115 18.51 -14.21 -25.89
N HIS A 116 17.20 -14.51 -25.98
CA HIS A 116 16.62 -15.77 -26.47
C HIS A 116 17.13 -17.06 -25.77
N ALA A 117 17.68 -16.95 -24.56
CA ALA A 117 18.10 -18.07 -23.72
C ALA A 117 16.89 -18.68 -22.98
N LEU A 118 15.97 -19.29 -23.74
CA LEU A 118 14.65 -19.73 -23.25
C LEU A 118 14.71 -20.70 -22.05
N ASP A 119 15.67 -21.62 -22.05
CA ASP A 119 15.83 -22.61 -20.98
C ASP A 119 16.37 -21.97 -19.69
N GLU A 120 17.27 -20.98 -19.80
CA GLU A 120 17.77 -20.21 -18.65
C GLU A 120 16.63 -19.36 -18.05
N ALA A 121 15.85 -18.69 -18.90
CA ALA A 121 14.71 -17.87 -18.49
C ALA A 121 13.63 -18.69 -17.75
N GLU A 122 13.27 -19.87 -18.28
CA GLU A 122 12.32 -20.76 -17.59
C GLU A 122 12.91 -21.27 -16.26
N ASN A 123 14.12 -21.82 -16.26
CA ASN A 123 14.71 -22.42 -15.06
C ASN A 123 14.80 -21.42 -13.90
N LEU A 124 15.16 -20.15 -14.19
CA LEU A 124 15.18 -19.08 -13.20
C LEU A 124 13.78 -18.80 -12.60
N VAL A 125 12.74 -18.67 -13.43
CA VAL A 125 11.37 -18.43 -12.94
C VAL A 125 10.85 -19.65 -12.17
N ARG A 126 11.08 -20.88 -12.68
CA ARG A 126 10.67 -22.13 -12.02
C ARG A 126 11.32 -22.28 -10.65
N PHE A 127 12.61 -21.95 -10.53
CA PHE A 127 13.32 -21.96 -9.25
C PHE A 127 12.75 -20.94 -8.26
N VAL A 128 12.51 -19.69 -8.68
CA VAL A 128 11.83 -18.67 -7.86
C VAL A 128 10.47 -19.17 -7.37
N ARG A 129 9.65 -19.74 -8.27
CA ARG A 129 8.32 -20.28 -7.90
C ARG A 129 8.38 -21.37 -6.85
N ALA A 130 9.38 -22.25 -6.93
CA ALA A 130 9.58 -23.34 -5.97
C ALA A 130 10.05 -22.84 -4.60
N GLN A 131 11.11 -22.00 -4.57
CA GLN A 131 11.85 -21.70 -3.34
C GLN A 131 11.54 -20.36 -2.67
N ALA A 132 10.73 -19.49 -3.24
CA ALA A 132 10.40 -18.22 -2.58
C ALA A 132 9.71 -18.37 -1.22
N ARG A 133 10.19 -17.58 -0.24
CA ARG A 133 9.59 -17.43 1.10
C ARG A 133 8.18 -16.83 1.03
N ASN A 134 8.04 -15.73 0.28
CA ASN A 134 6.73 -15.14 -0.01
C ASN A 134 6.03 -16.02 -1.06
N ARG A 135 4.89 -16.61 -0.70
CA ARG A 135 4.20 -17.59 -1.53
C ARG A 135 3.26 -16.95 -2.56
N ASN A 136 3.20 -15.62 -2.62
CA ASN A 136 2.75 -14.93 -3.83
C ASN A 136 3.75 -15.04 -4.99
N MET A 137 5.07 -15.15 -4.72
CA MET A 137 6.09 -15.43 -5.74
C MET A 137 5.91 -16.76 -6.46
N ALA A 138 5.15 -17.70 -5.87
CA ALA A 138 4.90 -19.03 -6.44
C ALA A 138 4.26 -19.00 -7.84
N PHE A 139 3.69 -17.86 -8.27
CA PHE A 139 3.30 -17.64 -9.67
C PHE A 139 3.80 -16.31 -10.26
N ALA A 140 4.90 -15.76 -9.73
CA ALA A 140 5.63 -14.68 -10.38
C ALA A 140 6.18 -15.12 -11.75
N GLY A 141 6.57 -14.17 -12.60
CA GLY A 141 7.15 -14.46 -13.92
C GLY A 141 6.20 -15.16 -14.92
N THR A 142 4.87 -15.13 -14.71
CA THR A 142 3.90 -15.77 -15.61
C THR A 142 4.04 -15.29 -17.05
N THR A 143 4.24 -13.98 -17.27
CA THR A 143 4.48 -13.42 -18.61
C THR A 143 5.75 -13.96 -19.26
N VAL A 144 6.84 -14.09 -18.50
CA VAL A 144 8.11 -14.68 -18.99
C VAL A 144 7.90 -16.13 -19.41
N LEU A 145 7.25 -16.95 -18.57
CA LEU A 145 6.96 -18.35 -18.91
C LEU A 145 6.01 -18.48 -20.12
N ALA A 146 4.98 -17.64 -20.20
CA ALA A 146 4.03 -17.67 -21.32
C ALA A 146 4.70 -17.27 -22.64
N GLU A 147 5.59 -16.28 -22.63
CA GLU A 147 6.38 -15.87 -23.80
C GLU A 147 7.44 -16.91 -24.17
N VAL A 148 8.11 -17.55 -23.20
CA VAL A 148 9.00 -18.71 -23.44
C VAL A 148 8.24 -19.87 -24.09
N ALA A 149 7.08 -20.24 -23.53
CA ALA A 149 6.24 -21.30 -24.07
C ALA A 149 5.74 -20.97 -25.49
N ARG A 150 5.38 -19.71 -25.74
CA ARG A 150 5.02 -19.20 -27.07
C ARG A 150 6.18 -19.32 -28.06
N GLN A 151 7.39 -18.89 -27.69
CA GLN A 151 8.57 -18.96 -28.59
C GLN A 151 8.96 -20.43 -28.89
N ARG A 152 8.92 -21.34 -27.90
CA ARG A 152 9.18 -22.77 -28.13
C ARG A 152 8.15 -23.46 -29.02
N ALA A 153 6.91 -22.98 -29.09
CA ALA A 153 5.86 -23.55 -29.93
C ALA A 153 6.03 -23.26 -31.44
N GLY A 154 7.08 -22.54 -31.85
CA GLY A 154 7.34 -22.17 -33.25
C GLY A 154 6.29 -21.18 -33.77
N GLU A 155 6.04 -21.18 -35.08
CA GLU A 155 5.15 -20.19 -35.72
C GLU A 155 3.65 -20.58 -35.76
N ASP A 156 3.27 -21.83 -35.42
CA ASP A 156 1.85 -22.25 -35.44
C ASP A 156 1.03 -21.45 -34.39
N PRO A 157 0.06 -20.60 -34.81
CA PRO A 157 -0.76 -19.84 -33.88
C PRO A 157 -1.52 -20.73 -32.88
N ALA A 158 -1.93 -21.92 -33.31
CA ALA A 158 -2.71 -22.83 -32.47
C ALA A 158 -1.83 -23.54 -31.43
N ALA A 159 -0.60 -23.95 -31.79
CA ALA A 159 0.39 -24.46 -30.84
C ALA A 159 0.82 -23.37 -29.84
N GLN A 160 1.06 -22.15 -30.31
CA GLN A 160 1.37 -21.01 -29.44
C GLN A 160 0.26 -20.75 -28.42
N GLN A 161 -1.01 -20.73 -28.85
CA GLN A 161 -2.14 -20.57 -27.92
C GLN A 161 -2.17 -21.69 -26.87
N ARG A 162 -2.10 -22.97 -27.30
CA ARG A 162 -2.09 -24.12 -26.38
C ARG A 162 -0.93 -24.09 -25.39
N ALA A 163 0.24 -23.60 -25.81
CA ALA A 163 1.41 -23.44 -24.94
C ALA A 163 1.20 -22.35 -23.88
N ILE A 164 0.63 -21.20 -24.26
CA ILE A 164 0.25 -20.12 -23.33
C ILE A 164 -0.82 -20.61 -22.34
N GLU A 165 -1.85 -21.32 -22.82
CA GLU A 165 -2.87 -21.92 -21.94
C GLU A 165 -2.26 -22.89 -20.92
N GLY A 166 -1.24 -23.66 -21.30
CA GLY A 166 -0.52 -24.58 -20.40
C GLY A 166 0.07 -23.85 -19.18
N VAL A 167 0.77 -22.73 -19.42
CA VAL A 167 1.33 -21.88 -18.35
C VAL A 167 0.22 -21.23 -17.52
N LEU A 168 -0.85 -20.78 -18.16
CA LEU A 168 -1.98 -20.11 -17.51
C LEU A 168 -2.79 -21.05 -16.59
N ARG A 169 -2.89 -22.35 -16.92
CA ARG A 169 -3.54 -23.37 -16.08
C ARG A 169 -2.80 -23.66 -14.76
N GLU A 170 -1.54 -23.23 -14.63
CA GLU A 170 -0.80 -23.31 -13.36
C GLU A 170 -1.32 -22.33 -12.30
N LEU A 171 -2.11 -21.32 -12.70
CA LEU A 171 -2.64 -20.31 -11.79
C LEU A 171 -3.92 -20.81 -11.10
N PRO A 172 -4.00 -20.77 -9.75
CA PRO A 172 -5.26 -21.06 -9.05
C PRO A 172 -6.30 -19.97 -9.38
N LYS A 173 -7.59 -20.34 -9.36
CA LYS A 173 -8.72 -19.49 -9.76
C LYS A 173 -8.67 -18.04 -9.22
N PRO A 174 -8.37 -17.76 -7.94
CA PRO A 174 -8.24 -16.40 -7.42
C PRO A 174 -7.08 -15.60 -8.06
N ARG A 175 -5.97 -16.26 -8.40
CA ARG A 175 -4.79 -15.62 -9.02
C ARG A 175 -4.84 -15.57 -10.54
N PHE A 176 -5.66 -16.40 -11.19
CA PHE A 176 -5.86 -16.33 -12.64
C PHE A 176 -6.57 -15.03 -13.05
N GLY A 177 -7.57 -14.58 -12.28
CA GLY A 177 -8.17 -13.25 -12.48
C GLY A 177 -7.13 -12.11 -12.38
N ALA A 178 -6.11 -12.34 -11.54
CA ALA A 178 -5.04 -11.40 -11.22
C ALA A 178 -3.79 -11.52 -12.09
N ALA A 179 -3.83 -12.33 -13.15
CA ALA A 179 -2.67 -12.61 -13.96
C ALA A 179 -2.18 -11.35 -14.70
N THR A 180 -0.95 -10.93 -14.41
CA THR A 180 -0.25 -9.78 -15.01
C THR A 180 -0.30 -9.77 -16.54
N VAL A 181 -0.28 -10.95 -17.15
CA VAL A 181 -0.44 -11.18 -18.60
C VAL A 181 -1.68 -10.46 -19.15
N VAL A 182 -2.83 -10.52 -18.43
CA VAL A 182 -4.09 -9.95 -18.92
C VAL A 182 -3.99 -8.44 -19.09
N PHE A 183 -3.40 -7.73 -18.13
CA PHE A 183 -3.17 -6.28 -18.21
C PHE A 183 -2.18 -5.93 -19.33
N GLN A 184 -1.05 -6.62 -19.36
CA GLN A 184 0.07 -6.36 -20.28
C GLN A 184 -0.31 -6.52 -21.76
N VAL A 185 -1.24 -7.43 -22.07
CA VAL A 185 -1.75 -7.68 -23.43
C VAL A 185 -2.58 -6.52 -24.01
N PHE A 186 -3.09 -5.60 -23.17
CA PHE A 186 -3.85 -4.44 -23.63
C PHE A 186 -2.99 -3.21 -24.02
N GLN A 187 -1.68 -3.24 -23.77
CA GLN A 187 -0.78 -2.15 -24.16
C GLN A 187 -0.59 -2.13 -25.69
N THR A 188 -0.50 -0.94 -26.29
CA THR A 188 -0.11 -0.78 -27.72
C THR A 188 1.39 -0.55 -27.86
N GLN A 189 1.95 -0.85 -29.03
CA GLN A 189 3.39 -0.65 -29.29
C GLN A 189 3.84 0.79 -29.02
N ALA A 190 3.06 1.80 -29.41
CA ALA A 190 3.36 3.20 -29.12
C ALA A 190 3.45 3.50 -27.61
N GLN A 191 2.69 2.78 -26.78
CA GLN A 191 2.75 2.92 -25.32
C GLN A 191 4.03 2.29 -24.75
N LEU A 192 4.48 1.17 -25.33
CA LEU A 192 5.76 0.54 -25.00
C LEU A 192 6.93 1.45 -25.40
N ASP A 193 6.92 1.94 -26.64
CA ASP A 193 7.96 2.81 -27.20
C ASP A 193 8.10 4.09 -26.37
N ALA A 194 6.99 4.73 -26.04
CA ALA A 194 7.02 5.91 -25.19
C ALA A 194 7.36 5.61 -23.72
N ARG A 195 7.10 4.39 -23.21
CA ARG A 195 7.58 3.96 -21.89
C ARG A 195 9.08 3.76 -21.88
N VAL A 196 9.63 3.19 -22.94
CA VAL A 196 11.08 3.15 -23.18
C VAL A 196 11.62 4.59 -23.21
N GLU A 197 11.06 5.51 -24.00
CA GLU A 197 11.55 6.88 -24.05
C GLU A 197 11.40 7.66 -22.72
N GLN A 198 10.31 7.47 -21.97
CA GLN A 198 10.17 8.06 -20.63
C GLN A 198 11.20 7.49 -19.64
N THR A 199 11.40 6.18 -19.59
CA THR A 199 12.40 5.57 -18.70
C THR A 199 13.82 5.93 -19.14
N LYS A 200 14.07 6.07 -20.45
CA LYS A 200 15.31 6.65 -20.96
C LYS A 200 15.52 8.11 -20.54
N GLN A 201 14.50 8.85 -20.08
CA GLN A 201 14.66 10.19 -19.48
C GLN A 201 14.95 10.16 -17.96
N GLN A 202 14.95 8.99 -17.32
CA GLN A 202 15.30 8.82 -15.90
C GLN A 202 16.80 8.53 -15.73
N MET A 203 17.36 8.71 -14.53
CA MET A 203 18.78 8.44 -14.26
C MET A 203 19.16 6.99 -14.59
N VAL A 204 20.39 6.73 -15.05
CA VAL A 204 20.84 5.35 -15.31
C VAL A 204 21.01 4.60 -14.00
N SER A 205 20.17 3.58 -13.79
CA SER A 205 20.30 2.58 -12.74
C SER A 205 19.97 1.18 -13.28
N PRO A 206 20.30 0.11 -12.54
CA PRO A 206 19.92 -1.25 -12.90
C PRO A 206 18.40 -1.47 -13.01
N GLU A 207 17.61 -0.80 -12.16
CA GLU A 207 16.14 -0.89 -12.19
C GLU A 207 15.56 -0.26 -13.46
N THR A 208 16.09 0.91 -13.84
CA THR A 208 15.69 1.60 -15.08
C THR A 208 16.23 0.86 -16.33
N ALA A 209 17.41 0.21 -16.25
CA ALA A 209 17.92 -0.70 -17.28
C ALA A 209 16.96 -1.87 -17.55
N ARG A 210 16.54 -2.55 -16.46
CA ARG A 210 15.60 -3.66 -16.51
C ARG A 210 14.27 -3.25 -17.10
N ALA A 211 13.75 -2.08 -16.73
CA ALA A 211 12.51 -1.58 -17.29
C ALA A 211 12.62 -1.31 -18.80
N VAL A 212 13.73 -0.73 -19.27
CA VAL A 212 13.98 -0.56 -20.71
C VAL A 212 13.98 -1.93 -21.40
N LEU A 213 14.76 -2.92 -20.93
CA LEU A 213 14.76 -4.30 -21.47
C LEU A 213 13.37 -4.93 -21.50
N TRP A 214 12.59 -4.76 -20.43
CA TRP A 214 11.25 -5.32 -20.33
C TRP A 214 10.32 -4.76 -21.42
N PHE A 215 10.32 -3.44 -21.60
CA PHE A 215 9.44 -2.77 -22.56
C PHE A 215 9.96 -2.82 -24.00
N SER A 216 11.28 -2.97 -24.23
CA SER A 216 11.86 -3.05 -25.59
C SER A 216 11.96 -4.47 -26.14
N GLU A 217 12.19 -5.49 -25.30
CA GLU A 217 12.45 -6.86 -25.79
C GLU A 217 11.33 -7.85 -25.46
N VAL A 218 10.82 -7.83 -24.22
CA VAL A 218 9.84 -8.84 -23.76
C VAL A 218 8.42 -8.47 -24.20
N MET A 219 8.00 -7.24 -23.88
CA MET A 219 6.63 -6.79 -24.13
C MET A 219 6.20 -6.74 -25.60
N PRO A 220 7.04 -6.37 -26.59
CA PRO A 220 6.63 -6.39 -27.99
C PRO A 220 6.28 -7.79 -28.51
N GLY A 221 6.88 -8.85 -27.93
CA GLY A 221 6.49 -10.24 -28.20
C GLY A 221 5.04 -10.53 -27.78
N VAL A 222 4.65 -10.05 -26.60
CA VAL A 222 3.28 -10.18 -26.06
C VAL A 222 2.28 -9.36 -26.89
N VAL A 223 2.58 -8.08 -27.14
CA VAL A 223 1.68 -7.15 -27.85
C VAL A 223 1.45 -7.55 -29.31
N ARG A 224 2.50 -7.99 -30.02
CA ARG A 224 2.40 -8.50 -31.40
C ARG A 224 1.50 -9.72 -31.52
N HIS A 225 1.46 -10.55 -30.48
CA HIS A 225 0.71 -11.81 -30.44
C HIS A 225 -0.53 -11.76 -29.54
N ARG A 226 -1.01 -10.56 -29.19
CA ARG A 226 -2.12 -10.31 -28.25
C ARG A 226 -3.33 -11.21 -28.44
N GLU A 227 -3.73 -11.51 -29.67
CA GLU A 227 -4.88 -12.37 -29.97
C GLU A 227 -4.70 -13.79 -29.41
N ARG A 228 -3.48 -14.34 -29.47
CA ARG A 228 -3.11 -15.66 -28.96
C ARG A 228 -3.19 -15.68 -27.43
N PHE A 229 -2.72 -14.60 -26.78
CA PHE A 229 -2.83 -14.44 -25.32
C PHE A 229 -4.28 -14.24 -24.86
N LEU A 230 -5.07 -13.39 -25.53
CA LEU A 230 -6.49 -13.17 -25.20
C LEU A 230 -7.33 -14.44 -25.40
N ALA A 231 -7.08 -15.20 -26.46
CA ALA A 231 -7.74 -16.48 -26.69
C ALA A 231 -7.40 -17.51 -25.59
N ALA A 232 -6.12 -17.63 -25.23
CA ALA A 232 -5.68 -18.50 -24.13
C ALA A 232 -6.29 -18.10 -22.77
N VAL A 233 -6.32 -16.79 -22.46
CA VAL A 233 -6.99 -16.25 -21.26
C VAL A 233 -8.48 -16.59 -21.27
N THR A 234 -9.16 -16.43 -22.41
CA THR A 234 -10.59 -16.73 -22.52
C THR A 234 -10.88 -18.22 -22.32
N ALA A 235 -10.05 -19.11 -22.91
CA ALA A 235 -10.17 -20.55 -22.77
C ALA A 235 -10.00 -21.01 -21.32
N VAL A 236 -8.90 -20.60 -20.67
CA VAL A 236 -8.64 -20.96 -19.26
C VAL A 236 -9.67 -20.32 -18.31
N ARG A 237 -10.16 -19.11 -18.60
CA ARG A 237 -11.27 -18.51 -17.82
C ARG A 237 -12.51 -19.38 -17.88
N ALA A 238 -12.91 -19.83 -19.07
CA ALA A 238 -14.08 -20.68 -19.27
C ALA A 238 -13.92 -22.09 -18.65
N GLU A 239 -12.68 -22.56 -18.43
CA GLU A 239 -12.39 -23.76 -17.62
C GLU A 239 -12.61 -23.51 -16.13
N LEU A 240 -12.07 -22.40 -15.60
CA LEU A 240 -12.17 -22.05 -14.19
C LEU A 240 -13.59 -21.68 -13.76
N ASP A 241 -14.38 -21.05 -14.62
CA ASP A 241 -15.77 -20.68 -14.33
C ASP A 241 -16.72 -21.89 -14.33
N ARG A 242 -16.33 -23.03 -14.90
CA ARG A 242 -17.04 -24.32 -14.77
C ARG A 242 -16.79 -25.02 -13.43
N GLN A 243 -15.78 -24.61 -12.67
CA GLN A 243 -15.55 -25.12 -11.33
C GLN A 243 -16.63 -24.59 -10.37
N PRO A 244 -17.12 -25.41 -9.41
CA PRO A 244 -18.10 -24.97 -8.41
C PRO A 244 -17.71 -23.66 -7.74
N ALA A 245 -18.72 -22.86 -7.38
CA ALA A 245 -18.50 -21.69 -6.55
C ALA A 245 -18.02 -22.13 -5.16
N GLU A 246 -16.94 -21.53 -4.69
CA GLU A 246 -16.46 -21.68 -3.33
C GLU A 246 -17.40 -20.90 -2.38
N PRO A 247 -17.73 -21.42 -1.19
CA PRO A 247 -18.55 -20.70 -0.22
C PRO A 247 -17.78 -19.51 0.36
N ASP A 248 -18.46 -18.38 0.54
CA ASP A 248 -17.87 -17.21 1.20
C ASP A 248 -17.47 -17.52 2.64
N TYR A 249 -16.34 -16.96 3.06
CA TYR A 249 -15.81 -17.05 4.41
C TYR A 249 -16.66 -16.24 5.37
N ASN A 250 -17.25 -16.90 6.36
CA ASN A 250 -17.97 -16.23 7.42
C ASN A 250 -16.97 -15.53 8.37
N PHE A 251 -16.83 -14.21 8.27
CA PHE A 251 -15.98 -13.37 9.15
C PHE A 251 -16.54 -13.23 10.59
N ARG A 252 -17.82 -13.57 10.80
CA ARG A 252 -18.53 -13.58 12.11
C ARG A 252 -18.68 -12.21 12.76
N ASP A 253 -18.87 -11.18 11.94
CA ASP A 253 -19.15 -9.80 12.32
C ASP A 253 -20.29 -9.71 13.37
N VAL A 254 -20.10 -8.88 14.38
CA VAL A 254 -21.02 -8.65 15.49
C VAL A 254 -21.43 -7.19 15.55
N ASP A 255 -22.73 -6.93 15.61
CA ASP A 255 -23.26 -5.59 15.89
C ASP A 255 -23.41 -5.36 17.41
N LEU A 256 -22.89 -4.23 17.90
CA LEU A 256 -23.08 -3.77 19.27
C LEU A 256 -24.31 -2.87 19.46
N ALA A 257 -25.11 -2.62 18.42
CA ALA A 257 -26.39 -1.93 18.54
C ALA A 257 -27.29 -2.55 19.63
N GLY A 258 -27.77 -1.71 20.54
CA GLY A 258 -28.60 -2.11 21.67
C GLY A 258 -27.87 -2.86 22.81
N GLN A 259 -26.59 -3.18 22.67
CA GLN A 259 -25.81 -3.87 23.72
C GLN A 259 -25.48 -2.90 24.87
N ARG A 260 -26.07 -3.14 26.05
CA ARG A 260 -25.95 -2.25 27.22
C ARG A 260 -24.65 -2.41 28.03
N ASP A 261 -23.83 -3.41 27.70
CA ASP A 261 -22.59 -3.71 28.42
C ASP A 261 -21.36 -3.00 27.84
N ALA A 262 -21.50 -2.39 26.65
CA ALA A 262 -20.51 -1.54 26.00
C ALA A 262 -20.62 -0.05 26.40
N ARG A 263 -19.53 0.69 26.28
CA ARG A 263 -19.39 2.11 26.63
C ARG A 263 -18.77 2.91 25.49
N PRO A 264 -19.01 4.24 25.40
CA PRO A 264 -18.33 5.09 24.44
C PRO A 264 -16.82 4.89 24.43
N VAL A 265 -16.22 4.84 23.25
CA VAL A 265 -14.78 4.65 23.04
C VAL A 265 -14.28 5.58 21.94
N ASN A 266 -13.28 6.40 22.26
CA ASN A 266 -12.67 7.28 21.29
C ASN A 266 -11.71 6.46 20.41
N VAL A 267 -11.85 6.61 19.10
CA VAL A 267 -11.08 5.91 18.06
C VAL A 267 -10.75 6.90 16.95
N ALA A 268 -9.73 6.65 16.15
CA ALA A 268 -9.37 7.54 15.05
C ALA A 268 -9.04 6.82 13.75
N VAL A 269 -9.33 7.49 12.64
CA VAL A 269 -8.83 7.16 11.31
C VAL A 269 -7.71 8.14 10.97
N TRP A 270 -6.51 7.61 10.73
CA TRP A 270 -5.38 8.35 10.20
C TRP A 270 -5.22 8.03 8.72
N ASP A 271 -5.50 9.01 7.88
CA ASP A 271 -5.62 8.84 6.43
C ASP A 271 -5.34 10.16 5.68
N VAL A 272 -5.60 10.20 4.37
CA VAL A 272 -5.46 11.41 3.52
C VAL A 272 -6.71 12.31 3.54
N GLY A 273 -7.80 11.83 4.13
CA GLY A 273 -8.99 12.63 4.44
C GLY A 273 -10.25 11.79 4.65
N THR A 274 -11.12 12.23 5.56
CA THR A 274 -12.40 11.56 5.88
C THR A 274 -13.51 12.60 5.91
N ASN A 275 -14.61 12.38 5.19
CA ASN A 275 -15.77 13.29 5.21
C ASN A 275 -16.53 13.17 6.55
N PRO A 276 -16.48 14.18 7.45
CA PRO A 276 -17.12 14.10 8.77
C PRO A 276 -18.66 14.09 8.68
N GLU A 277 -19.23 14.68 7.62
CA GLU A 277 -20.68 14.88 7.47
C GLU A 277 -21.47 13.57 7.37
N LEU A 278 -20.81 12.48 6.96
CA LEU A 278 -21.39 11.14 6.89
C LEU A 278 -21.40 10.41 8.24
N PHE A 279 -20.67 10.93 9.25
CA PHE A 279 -20.43 10.25 10.52
C PHE A 279 -20.86 11.05 11.75
N ARG A 280 -21.58 12.18 11.59
CA ARG A 280 -21.92 13.13 12.67
C ARG A 280 -22.38 12.51 13.99
N SER A 281 -23.22 11.46 13.96
CA SER A 281 -23.71 10.75 15.17
C SER A 281 -22.64 9.95 15.94
N GLN A 282 -21.45 9.83 15.37
CA GLN A 282 -20.31 9.09 15.89
C GLN A 282 -19.00 9.90 15.82
N LEU A 283 -19.02 11.21 15.54
CA LEU A 283 -17.81 12.02 15.68
C LEU A 283 -17.40 12.14 17.16
N MET A 284 -16.10 12.29 17.40
CA MET A 284 -15.57 12.79 18.66
C MET A 284 -15.72 14.31 18.68
N GLU A 285 -16.07 14.89 19.82
CA GLU A 285 -16.08 16.34 20.03
C GLU A 285 -14.92 16.71 20.98
N ASN A 286 -14.08 17.70 20.62
CA ASN A 286 -13.24 18.40 21.58
C ASN A 286 -14.10 19.50 22.25
N PRO A 287 -14.47 19.36 23.54
CA PRO A 287 -15.28 20.38 24.22
C PRO A 287 -14.49 21.64 24.60
N GLY A 288 -13.17 21.65 24.42
CA GLY A 288 -12.32 22.83 24.57
C GLY A 288 -12.31 23.75 23.35
N GLU A 289 -12.63 23.22 22.17
CA GLU A 289 -12.42 23.85 20.86
C GLU A 289 -13.73 24.08 20.09
N PRO A 290 -14.42 25.21 20.32
CA PRO A 290 -15.57 25.61 19.52
C PRO A 290 -15.11 26.30 18.22
N ALA A 291 -15.41 25.72 17.06
CA ALA A 291 -15.01 26.26 15.74
C ALA A 291 -15.30 27.77 15.54
N ASN A 292 -14.30 28.61 15.80
CA ASN A 292 -14.39 30.07 15.80
C ASN A 292 -13.12 30.79 15.27
N GLY A 293 -12.06 30.05 14.94
CA GLY A 293 -10.79 30.55 14.41
C GLY A 293 -9.74 30.85 15.48
N GLN A 294 -9.85 30.26 16.67
CA GLN A 294 -8.89 30.40 17.78
C GLN A 294 -8.43 29.02 18.29
N ASP A 295 -7.35 29.03 19.06
CA ASP A 295 -6.84 27.91 19.88
C ASP A 295 -7.28 28.23 21.32
N ASP A 296 -8.50 27.80 21.67
CA ASP A 296 -9.19 28.05 22.93
C ASP A 296 -8.71 27.10 24.06
N ASP A 297 -8.25 25.89 23.71
CA ASP A 297 -7.74 24.89 24.66
C ASP A 297 -6.20 24.95 24.87
N HIS A 298 -5.55 25.85 24.12
CA HIS A 298 -4.15 26.28 24.19
C HIS A 298 -3.13 25.16 23.95
N ASP A 299 -3.34 24.37 22.90
CA ASP A 299 -2.45 23.28 22.51
C ASP A 299 -1.68 23.47 21.21
N GLY A 300 -1.90 24.60 20.55
CA GLY A 300 -1.24 24.99 19.30
C GLY A 300 -2.02 24.61 18.05
N LEU A 301 -3.21 24.04 18.19
CA LEU A 301 -4.13 23.69 17.11
C LEU A 301 -5.36 24.60 17.17
N VAL A 302 -5.79 25.11 16.01
CA VAL A 302 -6.97 25.98 15.90
C VAL A 302 -8.15 25.17 15.40
N ASP A 303 -9.29 25.27 16.07
CA ASP A 303 -10.57 24.66 15.71
C ASP A 303 -10.53 23.12 15.55
N ASP A 304 -9.70 22.41 16.33
CA ASP A 304 -9.43 20.96 16.18
C ASP A 304 -10.58 20.02 16.62
N THR A 305 -11.79 20.60 16.77
CA THR A 305 -13.09 20.05 17.20
C THR A 305 -13.33 18.54 16.98
N HIS A 306 -12.87 17.98 15.86
CA HIS A 306 -13.06 16.57 15.48
C HIS A 306 -11.76 15.84 15.06
N GLY A 307 -10.60 16.44 15.33
CA GLY A 307 -9.28 15.96 14.94
C GLY A 307 -8.47 16.97 14.13
N ILE A 308 -7.35 16.50 13.55
CA ILE A 308 -6.28 17.33 12.98
C ILE A 308 -6.26 17.18 11.46
N ALA A 309 -6.09 18.29 10.74
CA ALA A 309 -5.74 18.31 9.32
C ALA A 309 -4.46 19.08 9.07
N HIS A 310 -3.52 18.49 8.34
CA HIS A 310 -2.34 19.18 7.82
C HIS A 310 -2.14 18.90 6.33
N ASP A 311 -2.07 19.99 5.54
CA ASP A 311 -1.78 19.97 4.11
C ASP A 311 -0.80 21.10 3.74
N PRO A 312 0.22 20.86 2.89
CA PRO A 312 1.04 21.94 2.34
C PRO A 312 0.27 22.86 1.37
N ASP A 313 -0.88 22.44 0.84
CA ASP A 313 -1.79 23.31 0.09
C ASP A 313 -2.69 24.12 1.07
N PRO A 314 -2.53 25.45 1.19
CA PRO A 314 -3.29 26.26 2.12
C PRO A 314 -4.78 26.38 1.77
N SER A 315 -5.22 25.89 0.61
CA SER A 315 -6.65 25.77 0.28
C SER A 315 -7.32 24.51 0.85
N GLN A 316 -6.53 23.55 1.36
CA GLN A 316 -6.99 22.23 1.79
C GLN A 316 -6.95 22.10 3.33
N THR A 317 -7.67 22.96 4.04
CA THR A 317 -7.71 22.97 5.52
C THR A 317 -8.70 21.98 6.14
N ALA A 318 -9.66 21.44 5.37
CA ALA A 318 -10.70 20.56 5.89
C ALA A 318 -10.17 19.16 6.29
N LEU A 319 -10.91 18.46 7.15
CA LEU A 319 -10.66 17.06 7.56
C LEU A 319 -10.81 16.04 6.41
N PHE A 320 -11.34 16.46 5.25
CA PHE A 320 -11.35 15.69 4.01
C PHE A 320 -10.58 16.43 2.90
N TYR A 321 -9.96 15.67 2.00
CA TYR A 321 -9.33 16.23 0.81
C TYR A 321 -10.38 16.50 -0.28
N ASN A 322 -10.36 17.68 -0.90
CA ASN A 322 -11.28 18.04 -1.99
C ASN A 322 -10.53 18.31 -3.31
N PRO A 323 -10.56 17.38 -4.29
CA PRO A 323 -9.93 17.57 -5.60
C PRO A 323 -10.76 18.44 -6.56
N GLY A 324 -11.91 18.97 -6.13
CA GLY A 324 -12.80 19.80 -6.93
C GLY A 324 -13.87 19.00 -7.70
N GLU A 325 -15.03 19.64 -7.90
CA GLU A 325 -16.24 18.99 -8.42
C GLU A 325 -16.05 18.31 -9.78
N GLU A 326 -15.28 18.93 -10.69
CA GLU A 326 -15.07 18.38 -12.04
C GLU A 326 -14.25 17.07 -12.01
N ILE A 327 -13.22 16.99 -11.14
CA ILE A 327 -12.43 15.77 -10.98
C ILE A 327 -13.29 14.68 -10.33
N ILE A 328 -14.08 15.01 -9.31
CA ILE A 328 -15.02 14.06 -8.69
C ILE A 328 -16.02 13.53 -9.73
N ARG A 329 -16.69 14.43 -10.46
CA ARG A 329 -17.71 14.12 -11.47
C ARG A 329 -17.17 13.25 -12.61
N GLN A 330 -15.96 13.53 -13.08
CA GLN A 330 -15.36 12.82 -14.21
C GLN A 330 -14.71 11.49 -13.81
N TYR A 331 -14.05 11.42 -12.64
CA TYR A 331 -13.16 10.29 -12.31
C TYR A 331 -13.66 9.37 -11.19
N SER A 332 -14.58 9.79 -10.30
CA SER A 332 -15.14 8.90 -9.27
C SER A 332 -15.81 7.62 -9.81
N PRO A 333 -16.46 7.59 -11.00
CA PRO A 333 -17.05 6.35 -11.56
C PRO A 333 -16.01 5.25 -11.91
N PHE A 334 -14.73 5.59 -11.87
CA PHE A 334 -13.61 4.68 -12.13
C PHE A 334 -13.02 4.05 -10.87
N LEU A 335 -13.36 4.52 -9.65
CA LEU A 335 -12.82 4.03 -8.37
C LEU A 335 -12.90 2.50 -8.23
N ARG A 336 -14.07 1.92 -8.48
CA ARG A 336 -14.27 0.45 -8.50
C ARG A 336 -13.32 -0.23 -9.47
N GLY A 337 -13.13 0.33 -10.66
CA GLY A 337 -12.26 -0.25 -11.69
C GLY A 337 -10.78 -0.19 -11.34
N ILE A 338 -10.33 0.88 -10.68
CA ILE A 338 -8.96 1.02 -10.16
C ILE A 338 -8.71 -0.06 -9.10
N MET A 339 -9.68 -0.28 -8.21
CA MET A 339 -9.57 -1.31 -7.16
C MET A 339 -9.74 -2.74 -7.67
N ASP A 340 -10.49 -2.94 -8.75
CA ASP A 340 -10.55 -4.22 -9.46
C ASP A 340 -9.23 -4.54 -10.12
N LEU A 341 -8.64 -3.58 -10.84
CA LEU A 341 -7.26 -3.73 -11.33
C LEU A 341 -6.31 -4.04 -10.16
N ARG A 342 -6.48 -3.40 -8.98
CA ARG A 342 -5.63 -3.61 -7.79
C ARG A 342 -5.73 -5.00 -7.19
N ALA A 343 -6.95 -5.52 -7.08
CA ALA A 343 -7.19 -6.90 -6.70
C ALA A 343 -6.66 -7.92 -7.73
N GLY A 344 -6.32 -7.45 -8.93
CA GLY A 344 -6.08 -8.31 -10.07
C GLY A 344 -7.41 -8.94 -10.49
N MET A 345 -8.31 -8.11 -11.01
CA MET A 345 -9.59 -8.50 -11.58
C MET A 345 -9.80 -7.74 -12.89
N ALA A 346 -8.80 -7.78 -13.77
CA ALA A 346 -8.76 -6.99 -15.00
C ALA A 346 -9.93 -7.27 -15.97
N SER A 347 -10.64 -8.40 -15.80
CA SER A 347 -11.80 -8.78 -16.61
C SER A 347 -13.14 -8.23 -16.14
N THR A 348 -13.23 -7.50 -15.00
CA THR A 348 -14.52 -6.92 -14.59
C THR A 348 -14.94 -5.78 -15.54
N PRO A 349 -16.25 -5.52 -15.71
CA PRO A 349 -16.73 -4.38 -16.48
C PRO A 349 -16.21 -3.03 -15.96
N ALA A 350 -15.89 -2.91 -14.67
CA ALA A 350 -15.34 -1.68 -14.11
C ALA A 350 -13.84 -1.53 -14.41
N ALA A 351 -13.04 -2.61 -14.29
CA ALA A 351 -11.64 -2.60 -14.70
C ALA A 351 -11.51 -2.31 -16.20
N GLN A 352 -12.36 -2.92 -17.04
CA GLN A 352 -12.36 -2.67 -18.49
C GLN A 352 -12.62 -1.20 -18.83
N ARG A 353 -13.53 -0.49 -18.14
CA ARG A 353 -13.72 0.97 -18.33
C ARG A 353 -12.47 1.78 -17.99
N VAL A 354 -11.71 1.40 -16.96
CA VAL A 354 -10.43 2.07 -16.64
C VAL A 354 -9.41 1.82 -17.77
N LEU A 355 -9.32 0.58 -18.26
CA LEU A 355 -8.47 0.22 -19.39
C LEU A 355 -8.91 0.91 -20.70
N GLU A 356 -10.18 1.25 -20.88
CA GLU A 356 -10.69 2.06 -22.01
C GLU A 356 -10.28 3.53 -21.87
N LEU A 357 -10.50 4.14 -20.70
CA LEU A 357 -10.07 5.50 -20.38
C LEU A 357 -8.57 5.67 -20.61
N GLN A 358 -7.78 4.70 -20.14
CA GLN A 358 -6.33 4.68 -20.29
C GLN A 358 -5.87 4.44 -21.73
N ARG A 359 -6.58 3.61 -22.52
CA ARG A 359 -6.31 3.43 -23.96
C ARG A 359 -6.53 4.71 -24.78
N GLY A 360 -7.38 5.61 -24.31
CA GLY A 360 -7.62 6.91 -24.93
C GLY A 360 -6.48 7.93 -24.76
N VAL A 361 -5.44 7.62 -23.98
CA VAL A 361 -4.37 8.58 -23.66
C VAL A 361 -3.19 8.49 -24.62
N THR A 362 -2.88 9.63 -25.25
CA THR A 362 -1.97 9.70 -26.41
C THR A 362 -0.92 10.83 -26.35
N ASP A 363 -0.61 11.40 -25.18
CA ASP A 363 0.72 11.99 -24.88
C ASP A 363 1.14 11.77 -23.40
N ALA A 364 2.42 11.98 -23.07
CA ALA A 364 2.98 11.62 -21.76
C ALA A 364 2.57 12.59 -20.64
N ALA A 365 2.24 13.84 -21.00
CA ALA A 365 1.65 14.81 -20.09
C ALA A 365 0.18 14.47 -19.84
N ALA A 366 -0.58 14.03 -20.86
CA ALA A 366 -1.93 13.52 -20.69
C ALA A 366 -1.98 12.25 -19.82
N ALA A 367 -0.98 11.37 -19.92
CA ALA A 367 -0.88 10.19 -19.04
C ALA A 367 -0.59 10.58 -17.59
N ARG A 368 0.36 11.50 -17.35
CA ARG A 368 0.59 12.08 -16.03
C ARG A 368 -0.66 12.77 -15.47
N ALA A 369 -1.37 13.55 -16.29
CA ALA A 369 -2.58 14.25 -15.89
C ALA A 369 -3.75 13.29 -15.61
N LEU A 370 -3.85 12.15 -16.32
CA LEU A 370 -4.82 11.11 -16.00
C LEU A 370 -4.48 10.45 -14.66
N ASP A 371 -3.22 10.02 -14.46
CA ASP A 371 -2.77 9.39 -13.21
C ASP A 371 -3.02 10.31 -12.02
N GLN A 372 -2.66 11.60 -12.11
CA GLN A 372 -2.92 12.60 -11.07
C GLN A 372 -4.42 12.72 -10.71
N ARG A 373 -5.32 12.67 -11.71
CA ARG A 373 -6.78 12.78 -11.47
C ARG A 373 -7.38 11.50 -10.89
N LEU A 374 -6.87 10.33 -11.30
CA LEU A 374 -7.26 9.03 -10.75
C LEU A 374 -6.77 8.86 -9.31
N ASP A 375 -5.54 9.31 -9.02
CA ASP A 375 -4.99 9.35 -7.66
C ASP A 375 -5.76 10.34 -6.79
N ALA A 376 -6.10 11.53 -7.30
CA ALA A 376 -6.86 12.54 -6.57
C ALA A 376 -8.27 12.07 -6.15
N VAL A 377 -9.01 11.34 -7.01
CA VAL A 377 -10.28 10.71 -6.57
C VAL A 377 -10.05 9.53 -5.62
N GLY A 378 -8.91 8.83 -5.74
CA GLY A 378 -8.48 7.82 -4.78
C GLY A 378 -8.28 8.43 -3.38
N GLU A 379 -7.49 9.50 -3.28
CA GLU A 379 -7.26 10.25 -2.03
C GLU A 379 -8.57 10.80 -1.45
N TRP A 380 -9.45 11.36 -2.28
CA TRP A 380 -10.79 11.82 -1.87
C TRP A 380 -11.63 10.70 -1.23
N ALA A 381 -11.63 9.50 -1.83
CA ALA A 381 -12.46 8.38 -1.39
C ALA A 381 -11.94 7.65 -0.14
N HIS A 382 -10.61 7.56 0.02
CA HIS A 382 -9.97 6.53 0.82
C HIS A 382 -10.33 6.55 2.31
N GLY A 383 -10.03 7.62 3.05
CA GLY A 383 -10.26 7.68 4.50
C GLY A 383 -11.74 7.61 4.89
N THR A 384 -12.64 8.13 4.05
CA THR A 384 -14.10 7.99 4.22
C THR A 384 -14.53 6.52 4.14
N HIS A 385 -13.95 5.76 3.22
CA HIS A 385 -14.22 4.33 3.05
C HIS A 385 -13.71 3.52 4.25
N VAL A 386 -12.48 3.82 4.67
CA VAL A 386 -11.83 3.28 5.87
C VAL A 386 -12.67 3.55 7.12
N ALA A 387 -13.14 4.79 7.32
CA ALA A 387 -14.00 5.16 8.46
C ALA A 387 -15.34 4.42 8.46
N GLY A 388 -15.98 4.27 7.29
CA GLY A 388 -17.22 3.50 7.15
C GLY A 388 -17.06 2.01 7.51
N ILE A 389 -15.88 1.42 7.26
CA ILE A 389 -15.56 0.07 7.74
C ILE A 389 -15.32 0.10 9.25
N MET A 390 -14.51 1.04 9.74
CA MET A 390 -14.07 1.13 11.13
C MET A 390 -15.21 1.37 12.12
N LEU A 391 -16.31 2.01 11.71
CA LEU A 391 -17.48 2.29 12.56
C LEU A 391 -18.60 1.24 12.47
N ARG A 392 -18.54 0.32 11.51
CA ARG A 392 -19.58 -0.68 11.20
C ARG A 392 -19.97 -1.52 12.43
N GLY A 393 -21.25 -1.51 12.79
CA GLY A 393 -21.77 -2.27 13.93
C GLY A 393 -21.22 -1.84 15.30
N ASN A 394 -20.72 -0.61 15.45
CA ASN A 394 -20.20 -0.10 16.72
C ASN A 394 -20.68 1.34 17.00
N PRO A 395 -21.94 1.55 17.45
CA PRO A 395 -22.47 2.88 17.77
C PRO A 395 -21.80 3.54 19.00
N HIS A 396 -20.96 2.81 19.72
CA HIS A 396 -20.18 3.33 20.84
C HIS A 396 -18.87 3.98 20.42
N ALA A 397 -18.40 3.76 19.18
CA ALA A 397 -17.23 4.46 18.66
C ALA A 397 -17.47 5.98 18.55
N ARG A 398 -16.44 6.77 18.88
CA ARG A 398 -16.34 8.22 18.67
C ARG A 398 -15.10 8.49 17.83
N LEU A 399 -15.31 8.89 16.59
CA LEU A 399 -14.30 9.06 15.54
C LEU A 399 -13.64 10.43 15.63
N ALA A 400 -12.34 10.45 15.88
CA ALA A 400 -11.47 11.55 15.50
C ALA A 400 -10.87 11.28 14.10
N ILE A 401 -10.57 12.35 13.37
CA ILE A 401 -10.00 12.27 12.01
C ILE A 401 -8.59 12.88 12.04
N PHE A 402 -7.58 12.10 11.66
CA PHE A 402 -6.22 12.60 11.46
C PHE A 402 -5.90 12.61 9.96
N ARG A 403 -6.02 13.77 9.35
CA ARG A 403 -5.73 13.98 7.93
C ARG A 403 -4.28 14.43 7.77
N SER A 404 -3.50 13.61 7.08
CA SER A 404 -2.10 13.90 6.76
C SER A 404 -1.89 13.88 5.25
N ALA A 405 -1.65 15.04 4.65
CA ALA A 405 -1.41 15.14 3.20
C ALA A 405 -0.16 14.38 2.74
N TRP A 406 0.87 14.28 3.59
CA TRP A 406 2.09 13.52 3.26
C TRP A 406 1.85 12.02 3.13
N ALA A 407 0.73 11.51 3.66
CA ALA A 407 0.32 10.13 3.44
C ALA A 407 -0.28 9.90 2.03
N GLY A 408 -0.60 10.99 1.32
CA GLY A 408 -0.93 11.02 -0.11
C GLY A 408 0.29 11.45 -0.92
N GLU A 409 1.37 10.65 -0.83
CA GLU A 409 2.66 11.00 -1.43
C GLU A 409 2.57 11.33 -2.93
N SER A 410 1.60 10.74 -3.63
CA SER A 410 1.29 10.96 -5.04
C SER A 410 1.05 12.43 -5.38
N ARG A 411 0.25 13.14 -4.57
CA ARG A 411 -0.12 14.53 -4.81
C ARG A 411 0.98 15.51 -4.40
N VAL A 412 1.63 15.26 -3.27
CA VAL A 412 2.62 16.20 -2.70
C VAL A 412 3.98 16.08 -3.39
N TYR A 413 4.39 14.86 -3.76
CA TYR A 413 5.75 14.51 -4.20
C TYR A 413 5.83 14.01 -5.66
N ASP A 414 4.90 14.42 -6.53
CA ASP A 414 4.91 14.00 -7.93
C ASP A 414 6.20 14.41 -8.67
N GLN A 415 7.06 13.44 -8.96
CA GLN A 415 8.38 13.59 -9.58
C GLN A 415 9.41 14.38 -8.74
N ARG A 416 9.32 14.32 -7.41
CA ARG A 416 10.33 14.84 -6.49
C ARG A 416 10.36 14.07 -5.18
N GLY A 417 11.44 14.17 -4.40
CA GLY A 417 11.44 13.74 -3.01
C GLY A 417 10.81 14.77 -2.06
N PRO A 418 10.59 14.37 -0.79
CA PRO A 418 10.35 15.31 0.30
C PRO A 418 11.64 16.08 0.64
N THR A 419 11.51 17.39 0.81
CA THR A 419 12.56 18.25 1.37
C THR A 419 12.72 18.02 2.87
N ASP A 420 13.84 18.46 3.46
CA ASP A 420 14.03 18.29 4.91
C ASP A 420 13.06 19.10 5.75
N ALA A 421 12.64 20.29 5.29
CA ALA A 421 11.62 21.10 5.94
C ALA A 421 10.22 20.45 5.88
N GLU A 422 9.87 19.76 4.79
CA GLU A 422 8.61 18.99 4.72
C GLU A 422 8.63 17.78 5.66
N LEU A 423 9.79 17.13 5.85
CA LEU A 423 9.95 16.04 6.83
C LEU A 423 9.99 16.56 8.27
N ASP A 424 10.42 17.80 8.50
CA ASP A 424 10.31 18.48 9.80
C ASP A 424 8.85 18.80 10.12
N ALA A 425 8.09 19.28 9.13
CA ALA A 425 6.64 19.48 9.25
C ALA A 425 5.88 18.15 9.45
N GLU A 426 6.26 17.09 8.73
CA GLU A 426 5.72 15.73 8.93
C GLU A 426 5.94 15.27 10.39
N ALA A 427 7.13 15.50 10.94
CA ALA A 427 7.44 15.19 12.34
C ALA A 427 6.62 16.03 13.33
N ALA A 428 6.48 17.34 13.10
CA ALA A 428 5.73 18.24 13.97
C ALA A 428 4.24 17.88 14.03
N ASN A 429 3.61 17.55 12.90
CA ASN A 429 2.24 17.05 12.87
C ASN A 429 2.09 15.69 13.57
N ILE A 430 3.10 14.83 13.53
CA ILE A 430 3.08 13.55 14.24
C ILE A 430 3.15 13.77 15.77
N ASP A 431 3.94 14.74 16.24
CA ASP A 431 3.93 15.17 17.65
C ASP A 431 2.58 15.80 18.05
N ALA A 432 1.94 16.60 17.19
CA ALA A 432 0.61 17.16 17.42
C ALA A 432 -0.47 16.07 17.54
N ILE A 433 -0.49 15.11 16.61
CA ILE A 433 -1.36 13.92 16.66
C ILE A 433 -1.12 13.11 17.93
N ALA A 434 0.13 12.95 18.38
CA ALA A 434 0.44 12.29 19.65
C ALA A 434 -0.09 13.06 20.87
N GLY A 435 -0.07 14.40 20.83
CA GLY A 435 -0.70 15.29 21.80
C GLY A 435 -2.21 15.03 21.89
N PHE A 436 -2.92 15.17 20.77
CA PHE A 436 -4.37 14.93 20.66
C PHE A 436 -4.78 13.52 21.13
N ILE A 437 -4.05 12.48 20.69
CA ILE A 437 -4.30 11.09 21.08
C ILE A 437 -4.29 10.93 22.60
N ASN A 438 -3.32 11.56 23.27
CA ASN A 438 -3.19 11.49 24.72
C ASN A 438 -4.23 12.37 25.44
N ARG A 439 -4.46 13.61 24.97
CA ARG A 439 -5.45 14.57 25.48
C ARG A 439 -6.86 13.97 25.49
N HIS A 440 -7.28 13.36 24.39
CA HIS A 440 -8.63 12.80 24.21
C HIS A 440 -8.72 11.29 24.41
N HIS A 441 -7.66 10.66 24.91
CA HIS A 441 -7.59 9.23 25.25
C HIS A 441 -8.04 8.30 24.11
N ILE A 442 -7.61 8.59 22.88
CA ILE A 442 -7.91 7.76 21.70
C ILE A 442 -7.38 6.33 21.94
N ARG A 443 -8.26 5.33 21.97
CA ARG A 443 -7.91 3.94 22.32
C ARG A 443 -7.43 3.12 21.13
N VAL A 444 -7.93 3.39 19.93
CA VAL A 444 -7.57 2.67 18.70
C VAL A 444 -7.42 3.67 17.56
N VAL A 445 -6.29 3.64 16.88
CA VAL A 445 -6.02 4.39 15.65
C VAL A 445 -5.87 3.38 14.51
N ASN A 446 -6.66 3.51 13.45
CA ASN A 446 -6.39 2.83 12.19
C ASN A 446 -5.57 3.77 11.29
N ALA A 447 -4.37 3.36 10.90
CA ALA A 447 -3.55 4.07 9.92
C ALA A 447 -3.44 3.21 8.64
N SER A 448 -4.17 3.59 7.59
CA SER A 448 -4.20 2.87 6.31
C SER A 448 -3.18 3.41 5.31
N LEU A 449 -1.95 3.61 5.81
CA LEU A 449 -0.87 4.38 5.19
C LEU A 449 0.41 3.53 5.15
N GLY A 450 1.25 3.75 4.14
CA GLY A 450 2.49 3.00 3.97
C GLY A 450 3.50 3.76 3.10
N PHE A 451 4.77 3.72 3.50
CA PHE A 451 5.89 4.43 2.88
C PHE A 451 7.00 3.42 2.54
N SER A 452 7.24 3.19 1.25
CA SER A 452 8.30 2.30 0.77
C SER A 452 9.54 3.10 0.36
N ARG A 453 10.75 2.55 0.56
CA ARG A 453 11.98 3.22 0.09
C ARG A 453 12.00 3.34 -1.43
N GLU A 454 11.50 2.33 -2.11
CA GLU A 454 11.46 2.23 -3.58
C GLU A 454 10.64 3.38 -4.19
N TYR A 455 9.51 3.76 -3.59
CA TYR A 455 8.72 4.94 -4.00
C TYR A 455 9.52 6.26 -3.89
N VAL A 456 10.28 6.43 -2.81
CA VAL A 456 11.11 7.63 -2.61
C VAL A 456 12.28 7.65 -3.60
N GLU A 457 12.97 6.52 -3.79
CA GLU A 457 14.02 6.36 -4.82
C GLU A 457 13.48 6.75 -6.21
N ASP A 458 12.33 6.23 -6.60
CA ASP A 458 11.68 6.53 -7.88
C ASP A 458 11.36 8.01 -8.10
N SER A 459 10.90 8.69 -7.05
CA SER A 459 10.47 10.08 -7.15
C SER A 459 11.69 10.98 -7.31
N LEU A 460 12.73 10.78 -6.48
CA LEU A 460 14.03 11.45 -6.54
C LEU A 460 14.76 11.30 -7.90
N ARG A 461 14.56 10.18 -8.63
CA ARG A 461 15.17 9.95 -9.97
C ARG A 461 14.82 11.01 -11.03
N HIS A 462 13.80 11.81 -10.80
CA HIS A 462 13.38 12.88 -11.72
C HIS A 462 14.12 14.20 -11.42
N GLU A 463 14.66 14.38 -10.20
CA GLU A 463 15.38 15.57 -9.75
C GLU A 463 16.87 15.54 -10.14
N ARG A 464 17.13 15.36 -11.45
CA ARG A 464 18.47 15.23 -12.03
C ARG A 464 19.41 16.43 -11.78
N SER A 465 18.86 17.59 -11.41
CA SER A 465 19.63 18.77 -11.01
C SER A 465 20.20 18.65 -9.59
N LEU A 466 19.56 17.87 -8.72
CA LEU A 466 19.96 17.63 -7.33
C LEU A 466 20.74 16.32 -7.18
N TYR A 467 20.31 15.26 -7.86
CA TYR A 467 20.93 13.93 -7.80
C TYR A 467 21.49 13.55 -9.18
N ARG A 468 22.80 13.27 -9.24
CA ARG A 468 23.53 12.99 -10.49
C ARG A 468 23.75 11.48 -10.70
N THR A 469 23.72 10.70 -9.62
CA THR A 469 23.95 9.25 -9.61
C THR A 469 22.88 8.48 -8.84
N ASP A 470 22.68 7.21 -9.19
CA ASP A 470 21.79 6.29 -8.45
C ASP A 470 22.18 6.15 -6.96
N ALA A 471 23.48 6.26 -6.65
CA ALA A 471 23.99 6.20 -5.29
C ALA A 471 23.50 7.39 -4.44
N GLU A 472 23.49 8.61 -4.99
CA GLU A 472 22.97 9.80 -4.31
C GLU A 472 21.46 9.71 -4.08
N VAL A 473 20.70 9.19 -5.06
CA VAL A 473 19.25 8.91 -4.92
C VAL A 473 18.99 7.95 -3.76
N ARG A 474 19.72 6.82 -3.70
CA ARG A 474 19.56 5.83 -2.62
C ARG A 474 19.92 6.40 -1.26
N ALA A 475 21.04 7.13 -1.17
CA ALA A 475 21.47 7.77 0.07
C ALA A 475 20.41 8.76 0.59
N ARG A 476 19.80 9.56 -0.29
CA ARG A 476 18.68 10.43 0.10
C ARG A 476 17.44 9.63 0.52
N ALA A 477 17.04 8.60 -0.24
CA ALA A 477 15.87 7.79 0.08
C ALA A 477 16.01 7.04 1.42
N GLU A 478 17.22 6.63 1.79
CA GLU A 478 17.53 6.03 3.09
C GLU A 478 17.38 7.04 4.24
N VAL A 479 17.87 8.28 4.08
CA VAL A 479 17.64 9.38 5.05
C VAL A 479 16.14 9.65 5.22
N VAL A 480 15.37 9.72 4.14
CA VAL A 480 13.91 9.93 4.19
C VAL A 480 13.22 8.80 4.96
N GLN A 481 13.53 7.53 4.66
CA GLN A 481 12.90 6.39 5.33
C GLN A 481 13.31 6.27 6.80
N GLU A 482 14.55 6.61 7.18
CA GLU A 482 14.95 6.61 8.59
C GLU A 482 14.22 7.70 9.37
N ARG A 483 14.09 8.91 8.80
CA ARG A 483 13.29 9.99 9.42
C ARG A 483 11.84 9.57 9.62
N ARG A 484 11.19 8.99 8.62
CA ARG A 484 9.82 8.47 8.75
C ARG A 484 9.70 7.36 9.78
N ARG A 485 10.64 6.39 9.77
CA ARG A 485 10.70 5.32 10.77
C ARG A 485 10.81 5.88 12.18
N ALA A 486 11.66 6.88 12.40
CA ALA A 486 11.81 7.56 13.68
C ALA A 486 10.55 8.33 14.11
N ASN A 487 9.87 9.03 13.19
CA ASN A 487 8.60 9.71 13.46
C ASN A 487 7.52 8.72 13.92
N TRP A 488 7.32 7.62 13.19
CA TRP A 488 6.34 6.60 13.58
C TRP A 488 6.71 5.89 14.89
N GLN A 489 8.00 5.60 15.11
CA GLN A 489 8.48 5.07 16.38
C GLN A 489 8.14 5.99 17.57
N ARG A 490 8.23 7.31 17.35
CA ARG A 490 7.96 8.34 18.34
C ARG A 490 6.50 8.31 18.79
N VAL A 491 5.54 8.40 17.87
CA VAL A 491 4.10 8.39 18.22
C VAL A 491 3.67 7.08 18.90
N PHE A 492 4.19 5.93 18.46
CA PHE A 492 3.93 4.65 19.16
C PHE A 492 4.44 4.67 20.61
N THR A 493 5.59 5.31 20.85
CA THR A 493 6.21 5.43 22.19
C THR A 493 5.50 6.48 23.07
N GLN A 494 5.08 7.60 22.48
CA GLN A 494 4.34 8.68 23.17
C GLN A 494 2.89 8.30 23.51
N CYS A 495 2.30 7.36 22.77
CA CYS A 495 0.90 6.94 22.94
C CYS A 495 0.79 5.46 23.38
N PRO A 496 1.40 5.02 24.49
CA PRO A 496 1.48 3.61 24.89
C PRO A 496 0.12 3.01 25.29
N GLN A 497 -0.91 3.85 25.47
CA GLN A 497 -2.28 3.45 25.79
C GLN A 497 -3.17 3.26 24.55
N THR A 498 -2.66 3.58 23.37
CA THR A 498 -3.37 3.57 22.09
C THR A 498 -2.90 2.40 21.25
N LEU A 499 -3.83 1.57 20.75
CA LEU A 499 -3.51 0.54 19.77
C LEU A 499 -3.48 1.15 18.37
N PHE A 500 -2.34 1.06 17.69
CA PHE A 500 -2.19 1.43 16.28
C PHE A 500 -2.38 0.18 15.42
N VAL A 501 -3.42 0.20 14.59
CA VAL A 501 -3.72 -0.86 13.61
C VAL A 501 -3.34 -0.34 12.24
N VAL A 502 -2.40 -1.01 11.58
CA VAL A 502 -1.75 -0.51 10.36
C VAL A 502 -1.92 -1.51 9.22
N ALA A 503 -2.23 -0.99 8.03
CA ALA A 503 -2.22 -1.76 6.80
C ALA A 503 -0.82 -2.33 6.49
N ALA A 504 -0.69 -3.60 6.07
CA ALA A 504 0.61 -4.16 5.72
C ALA A 504 1.24 -3.55 4.44
N GLY A 505 0.42 -2.99 3.55
CA GLY A 505 0.81 -2.46 2.25
C GLY A 505 0.44 -3.41 1.09
N ASN A 506 0.43 -2.88 -0.12
CA ASN A 506 -0.17 -3.51 -1.31
C ASN A 506 0.86 -3.85 -2.42
N SER A 507 2.14 -3.94 -2.08
CA SER A 507 3.25 -4.15 -3.02
C SER A 507 3.64 -5.62 -3.18
N ASN A 508 3.01 -6.53 -2.42
CA ASN A 508 3.35 -7.94 -2.36
C ASN A 508 4.84 -8.20 -1.98
N GLN A 509 5.36 -7.40 -1.06
CA GLN A 509 6.73 -7.44 -0.54
C GLN A 509 6.78 -7.95 0.91
N ASP A 510 7.96 -8.31 1.41
CA ASP A 510 8.16 -8.55 2.85
C ASP A 510 8.36 -7.19 3.56
N VAL A 511 7.48 -6.86 4.51
CA VAL A 511 7.47 -5.52 5.13
C VAL A 511 8.77 -5.16 5.84
N ILE A 512 9.50 -6.16 6.37
CA ILE A 512 10.79 -5.95 7.04
C ILE A 512 11.91 -5.83 6.01
N GLU A 513 11.92 -6.70 5.00
CA GLU A 513 12.99 -6.75 4.00
C GLU A 513 13.05 -5.51 3.10
N TYR A 514 11.89 -4.94 2.77
CA TYR A 514 11.76 -3.73 1.94
C TYR A 514 11.59 -2.45 2.79
N GLY A 515 11.51 -2.58 4.11
CA GLY A 515 11.48 -1.45 5.04
C GLY A 515 10.24 -0.58 4.93
N GLU A 516 9.07 -1.19 4.75
CA GLU A 516 7.77 -0.54 4.62
C GLU A 516 7.42 0.17 5.94
N VAL A 517 7.35 1.50 5.98
CA VAL A 517 7.05 2.27 7.21
C VAL A 517 5.55 2.62 7.22
N PRO A 518 4.81 2.46 8.35
CA PRO A 518 5.25 1.98 9.66
C PRO A 518 5.11 0.47 9.88
N ALA A 519 4.71 -0.29 8.86
CA ALA A 519 4.54 -1.75 8.96
C ALA A 519 5.80 -2.48 9.47
N SER A 520 6.99 -1.91 9.28
CA SER A 520 8.31 -2.41 9.71
C SER A 520 8.80 -1.97 11.09
N ASN A 521 8.18 -0.99 11.77
CA ASN A 521 8.66 -0.45 13.05
C ASN A 521 8.70 -1.48 14.20
N GLN A 522 9.88 -1.81 14.72
CA GLN A 522 10.08 -2.82 15.77
C GLN A 522 10.20 -2.21 17.18
N GLY A 523 10.20 -3.06 18.21
CA GLY A 523 10.42 -2.63 19.60
C GLY A 523 9.23 -1.95 20.30
N VAL A 524 8.04 -1.95 19.68
CA VAL A 524 6.80 -1.38 20.24
C VAL A 524 5.76 -2.48 20.50
N THR A 525 4.95 -2.30 21.55
CA THR A 525 3.97 -3.29 22.03
C THR A 525 2.53 -3.01 21.60
N ASN A 526 2.27 -1.81 21.10
CA ASN A 526 0.96 -1.25 20.77
C ASN A 526 0.71 -1.12 19.26
N LEU A 527 1.39 -1.92 18.44
CA LEU A 527 1.34 -1.87 16.97
C LEU A 527 0.90 -3.23 16.40
N LEU A 528 -0.16 -3.22 15.60
CA LEU A 528 -0.75 -4.39 14.94
C LEU A 528 -0.78 -4.20 13.42
N VAL A 529 -0.01 -5.00 12.69
CA VAL A 529 0.04 -4.95 11.21
C VAL A 529 -0.88 -6.00 10.61
N VAL A 530 -1.73 -5.58 9.66
CA VAL A 530 -2.85 -6.36 9.12
C VAL A 530 -2.67 -6.63 7.62
N GLY A 531 -2.68 -7.92 7.25
CA GLY A 531 -2.73 -8.37 5.86
C GLY A 531 -4.17 -8.54 5.35
N ALA A 532 -4.36 -8.62 4.04
CA ALA A 532 -5.67 -8.77 3.42
C ALA A 532 -5.98 -10.23 3.02
N VAL A 533 -7.23 -10.64 3.20
CA VAL A 533 -7.84 -11.79 2.54
C VAL A 533 -9.01 -11.38 1.65
N ASP A 534 -9.34 -12.21 0.66
CA ASP A 534 -10.56 -12.11 -0.13
C ASP A 534 -11.77 -12.67 0.63
N ARG A 535 -12.95 -12.62 -0.02
CA ARG A 535 -14.21 -13.10 0.55
C ARG A 535 -14.24 -14.61 0.81
N PHE A 536 -13.30 -15.40 0.30
CA PHE A 536 -13.17 -16.84 0.57
C PHE A 536 -12.16 -17.13 1.69
N GLY A 537 -11.49 -16.11 2.23
CA GLY A 537 -10.44 -16.26 3.23
C GLY A 537 -9.07 -16.61 2.64
N HIS A 538 -8.92 -16.53 1.32
CA HIS A 538 -7.60 -16.64 0.67
C HIS A 538 -6.84 -15.33 0.80
N TRP A 539 -5.52 -15.39 0.98
CA TRP A 539 -4.68 -14.18 1.00
C TRP A 539 -4.87 -13.37 -0.30
N ALA A 540 -4.89 -12.05 -0.18
CA ALA A 540 -4.90 -11.19 -1.35
C ALA A 540 -3.56 -11.25 -2.10
N THR A 541 -3.57 -11.22 -3.43
CA THR A 541 -2.36 -11.26 -4.27
C THR A 541 -1.42 -10.09 -4.04
N PHE A 542 -1.96 -8.93 -3.72
CA PHE A 542 -1.22 -7.70 -3.45
C PHE A 542 -0.71 -7.58 -2.00
N THR A 543 -1.19 -8.42 -1.06
CA THR A 543 -0.88 -8.18 0.36
C THR A 543 0.63 -8.32 0.60
N ASN A 544 1.23 -7.28 1.18
CA ASN A 544 2.52 -7.42 1.81
C ASN A 544 2.44 -8.47 2.94
N SER A 545 3.57 -9.08 3.25
CA SER A 545 3.68 -10.19 4.19
C SER A 545 4.89 -10.05 5.09
N ASN A 546 4.97 -10.85 6.14
CA ASN A 546 6.19 -11.24 6.86
C ASN A 546 5.76 -12.26 7.93
N PRO A 547 6.45 -13.41 8.09
CA PRO A 547 5.96 -14.52 8.91
C PRO A 547 6.03 -14.29 10.44
N GLU A 548 6.54 -13.14 10.90
CA GLU A 548 6.54 -12.76 12.32
C GLU A 548 5.66 -11.52 12.56
N ARG A 549 5.66 -10.60 11.59
CA ARG A 549 5.02 -9.28 11.70
C ARG A 549 3.57 -9.24 11.19
N VAL A 550 3.28 -9.83 10.03
CA VAL A 550 1.95 -9.83 9.41
C VAL A 550 1.23 -11.13 9.79
N ARG A 551 0.68 -11.17 11.01
CA ARG A 551 0.07 -12.37 11.61
C ARG A 551 -1.45 -12.32 11.76
N VAL A 552 -2.05 -11.15 11.57
CA VAL A 552 -3.51 -10.94 11.57
C VAL A 552 -3.94 -10.56 10.16
N PHE A 553 -5.04 -11.14 9.72
CA PHE A 553 -5.63 -10.92 8.41
C PHE A 553 -7.12 -10.62 8.56
N ASP A 554 -7.67 -9.86 7.62
CA ASP A 554 -9.10 -9.56 7.57
C ASP A 554 -9.55 -9.28 6.13
N HIS A 555 -10.86 -9.16 5.91
CA HIS A 555 -11.44 -8.93 4.59
C HIS A 555 -10.91 -7.62 3.98
N GLY A 556 -10.28 -7.72 2.82
CA GLY A 556 -9.59 -6.61 2.16
C GLY A 556 -9.70 -6.59 0.63
N VAL A 557 -10.57 -7.40 0.03
CA VAL A 557 -10.83 -7.42 -1.42
C VAL A 557 -12.32 -7.26 -1.67
N GLU A 558 -12.74 -6.33 -2.54
CA GLU A 558 -14.16 -6.01 -2.78
C GLU A 558 -14.96 -5.59 -1.52
N VAL A 559 -14.32 -4.91 -0.55
CA VAL A 559 -14.97 -4.52 0.71
C VAL A 559 -15.86 -3.31 0.50
N ASP A 560 -17.17 -3.49 0.70
CA ASP A 560 -18.18 -2.44 0.47
C ASP A 560 -18.29 -1.44 1.63
N SER A 561 -18.05 -0.16 1.35
CA SER A 561 -18.14 0.95 2.31
C SER A 561 -18.39 2.29 1.62
N LEU A 562 -18.61 3.34 2.41
CA LEU A 562 -18.99 4.67 1.95
C LEU A 562 -17.84 5.41 1.27
N VAL A 563 -18.13 6.18 0.22
CA VAL A 563 -17.25 7.24 -0.30
C VAL A 563 -17.87 8.62 0.00
N PRO A 564 -17.16 9.76 -0.14
CA PRO A 564 -17.66 11.06 0.33
C PRO A 564 -18.99 11.54 -0.29
N SER A 565 -19.40 11.00 -1.44
CA SER A 565 -20.75 11.24 -2.02
C SER A 565 -21.89 10.60 -1.22
N GLY A 566 -21.58 9.74 -0.24
CA GLY A 566 -22.55 8.90 0.49
C GLY A 566 -22.89 7.59 -0.22
N GLU A 567 -22.38 7.36 -1.43
CA GLU A 567 -22.52 6.09 -2.14
C GLU A 567 -21.69 4.99 -1.48
N ARG A 568 -22.12 3.72 -1.65
CA ARG A 568 -21.31 2.55 -1.29
C ARG A 568 -20.57 2.03 -2.52
N VAL A 569 -19.25 1.90 -2.38
CA VAL A 569 -18.36 1.41 -3.44
C VAL A 569 -17.45 0.35 -2.84
N PRO A 570 -17.36 -0.87 -3.39
CA PRO A 570 -16.42 -1.86 -2.91
C PRO A 570 -15.00 -1.56 -3.40
N LEU A 571 -14.06 -1.46 -2.46
CA LEU A 571 -12.64 -1.18 -2.71
C LEU A 571 -11.75 -2.34 -2.21
N SER A 572 -10.49 -2.34 -2.63
CA SER A 572 -9.54 -3.43 -2.37
C SER A 572 -8.19 -2.89 -1.89
N GLY A 573 -7.68 -3.48 -0.82
CA GLY A 573 -6.38 -3.15 -0.22
C GLY A 573 -6.26 -3.66 1.22
N THR A 574 -5.03 -3.73 1.74
CA THR A 574 -4.79 -3.90 3.18
C THR A 574 -5.40 -2.76 4.00
N SER A 575 -5.60 -1.59 3.38
CA SER A 575 -6.36 -0.44 3.87
C SER A 575 -7.83 -0.72 4.15
N MET A 576 -8.43 -1.77 3.55
CA MET A 576 -9.79 -2.20 3.85
C MET A 576 -9.81 -3.33 4.90
N ALA A 577 -8.72 -4.08 5.03
CA ALA A 577 -8.55 -5.10 6.07
C ALA A 577 -8.24 -4.50 7.45
N SER A 578 -7.31 -3.54 7.54
CA SER A 578 -6.94 -2.91 8.82
C SER A 578 -8.12 -2.27 9.58
N PRO A 579 -9.09 -1.55 8.96
CA PRO A 579 -10.21 -0.99 9.69
C PRO A 579 -11.23 -2.04 10.19
N ASN A 580 -11.32 -3.24 9.58
CA ASN A 580 -12.11 -4.33 10.18
C ASN A 580 -11.48 -4.80 11.51
N VAL A 581 -10.15 -4.97 11.55
CA VAL A 581 -9.42 -5.30 12.78
C VAL A 581 -9.48 -4.17 13.81
N ALA A 582 -9.43 -2.91 13.37
CA ALA A 582 -9.54 -1.74 14.23
C ALA A 582 -10.96 -1.56 14.79
N ASN A 583 -11.99 -1.86 13.99
CA ASN A 583 -13.37 -1.94 14.43
C ASN A 583 -13.55 -2.99 15.54
N LEU A 584 -13.01 -4.20 15.34
CA LEU A 584 -12.97 -5.23 16.38
C LEU A 584 -12.27 -4.74 17.64
N ALA A 585 -11.06 -4.16 17.53
CA ALA A 585 -10.36 -3.61 18.69
C ALA A 585 -11.18 -2.53 19.43
N GLY A 586 -11.88 -1.66 18.69
CA GLY A 586 -12.81 -0.67 19.25
C GLY A 586 -13.99 -1.31 19.97
N LYS A 587 -14.61 -2.36 19.40
CA LYS A 587 -15.68 -3.15 20.04
C LYS A 587 -15.20 -3.80 21.35
N LEU A 588 -13.99 -4.37 21.37
CA LEU A 588 -13.41 -4.96 22.57
C LEU A 588 -13.12 -3.91 23.65
N ALA A 589 -12.56 -2.75 23.29
CA ALA A 589 -12.30 -1.65 24.21
C ALA A 589 -13.60 -0.99 24.74
N ALA A 590 -14.67 -0.93 23.95
CA ALA A 590 -15.99 -0.50 24.40
C ALA A 590 -16.59 -1.46 25.47
N LEU A 591 -16.37 -2.77 25.29
CA LEU A 591 -16.84 -3.81 26.22
C LEU A 591 -16.01 -3.87 27.51
N ASP A 592 -14.69 -3.70 27.44
CA ASP A 592 -13.81 -3.61 28.60
C ASP A 592 -12.73 -2.53 28.42
N PRO A 593 -12.98 -1.31 28.95
CA PRO A 593 -12.03 -0.20 28.86
C PRO A 593 -10.69 -0.42 29.58
N ALA A 594 -10.55 -1.47 30.40
CA ALA A 594 -9.30 -1.80 31.08
C ALA A 594 -8.31 -2.61 30.20
N LEU A 595 -8.69 -2.99 28.97
CA LEU A 595 -7.82 -3.72 28.05
C LEU A 595 -6.70 -2.81 27.52
N THR A 596 -5.45 -3.19 27.76
CA THR A 596 -4.27 -2.56 27.16
C THR A 596 -4.13 -2.93 25.67
N PRO A 597 -3.37 -2.17 24.85
CA PRO A 597 -3.08 -2.53 23.46
C PRO A 597 -2.53 -3.96 23.29
N GLU A 598 -1.63 -4.41 24.18
CA GLU A 598 -1.08 -5.78 24.16
C GLU A 598 -2.18 -6.82 24.40
N ARG A 599 -3.12 -6.54 25.31
CA ARG A 599 -4.23 -7.45 25.60
C ARG A 599 -5.21 -7.50 24.44
N LEU A 600 -5.50 -6.36 23.79
CA LEU A 600 -6.30 -6.30 22.56
C LEU A 600 -5.65 -7.16 21.46
N ILE A 601 -4.36 -6.94 21.17
CA ILE A 601 -3.59 -7.74 20.20
C ILE A 601 -3.64 -9.23 20.54
N THR A 602 -3.46 -9.59 21.81
CA THR A 602 -3.48 -10.98 22.28
C THR A 602 -4.86 -11.63 22.08
N VAL A 603 -5.94 -10.93 22.43
CA VAL A 603 -7.31 -11.44 22.23
C VAL A 603 -7.60 -11.66 20.74
N ILE A 604 -7.32 -10.66 19.89
CA ILE A 604 -7.55 -10.72 18.45
C ILE A 604 -6.76 -11.89 17.82
N ARG A 605 -5.46 -12.00 18.12
CA ARG A 605 -4.59 -13.06 17.59
C ARG A 605 -4.99 -14.46 18.06
N GLU A 606 -5.29 -14.65 19.34
CA GLU A 606 -5.55 -15.99 19.88
C GLU A 606 -6.95 -16.52 19.55
N THR A 607 -7.92 -15.65 19.24
CA THR A 607 -9.30 -16.04 18.90
C THR A 607 -9.56 -16.18 17.40
N GLY A 608 -8.78 -15.52 16.54
CA GLY A 608 -8.88 -15.67 15.09
C GLY A 608 -8.63 -17.10 14.60
N ARG A 609 -9.14 -17.45 13.41
CA ARG A 609 -8.99 -18.77 12.78
C ARG A 609 -7.75 -18.82 11.88
N PRO A 610 -6.99 -19.94 11.82
CA PRO A 610 -5.81 -20.04 10.96
C PRO A 610 -6.10 -19.71 9.49
N ILE A 611 -5.22 -18.91 8.87
CA ILE A 611 -5.21 -18.79 7.41
C ILE A 611 -4.68 -20.10 6.79
N ALA A 612 -5.08 -20.40 5.56
CA ALA A 612 -4.55 -21.55 4.83
C ALA A 612 -3.03 -21.46 4.66
N ALA A 613 -2.37 -22.62 4.79
CA ALA A 613 -0.96 -22.76 4.42
C ALA A 613 -0.78 -22.39 2.94
N PRO A 614 0.37 -21.81 2.54
CA PRO A 614 1.63 -21.70 3.28
C PRO A 614 1.80 -20.38 4.07
N PHE A 615 0.80 -19.49 4.08
CA PHE A 615 0.86 -18.29 4.92
C PHE A 615 0.71 -18.67 6.41
N SER A 616 1.24 -17.83 7.29
CA SER A 616 1.20 -18.08 8.73
C SER A 616 0.57 -16.89 9.45
N GLY A 617 -0.51 -17.15 10.19
CA GLY A 617 -1.34 -16.09 10.75
C GLY A 617 -2.76 -16.57 10.97
N ARG A 618 -3.64 -15.64 11.33
CA ARG A 618 -5.04 -15.90 11.60
C ARG A 618 -5.92 -14.79 11.00
N ILE A 619 -7.02 -15.19 10.38
CA ILE A 619 -8.13 -14.31 10.05
C ILE A 619 -8.89 -14.04 11.34
N THR A 620 -9.38 -12.81 11.55
CA THR A 620 -10.16 -12.44 12.74
C THR A 620 -11.44 -13.26 12.93
N ASP A 621 -11.98 -13.19 14.16
CA ASP A 621 -13.24 -13.82 14.55
C ASP A 621 -13.88 -12.94 15.63
N GLU A 622 -14.72 -11.97 15.21
CA GLU A 622 -15.25 -10.98 16.15
C GLU A 622 -16.07 -11.63 17.27
N ALA A 623 -16.93 -12.60 16.91
CA ALA A 623 -17.77 -13.33 17.85
C ALA A 623 -16.93 -14.05 18.93
N ALA A 624 -15.86 -14.74 18.55
CA ALA A 624 -14.98 -15.42 19.50
C ALA A 624 -14.21 -14.43 20.40
N ALA A 625 -13.73 -13.33 19.84
CA ALA A 625 -13.04 -12.27 20.58
C ALA A 625 -13.95 -11.57 21.60
N ILE A 626 -15.17 -11.19 21.20
CA ILE A 626 -16.18 -10.55 22.06
C ILE A 626 -16.64 -11.52 23.16
N ALA A 627 -16.91 -12.78 22.84
CA ALA A 627 -17.27 -13.80 23.83
C ALA A 627 -16.14 -14.05 24.84
N ARG A 628 -14.88 -13.93 24.42
CA ARG A 628 -13.72 -14.00 25.32
C ARG A 628 -13.68 -12.81 26.28
N VAL A 629 -13.73 -11.57 25.78
CA VAL A 629 -13.69 -10.38 26.63
C VAL A 629 -14.84 -10.36 27.62
N ARG A 630 -16.08 -10.65 27.18
CA ARG A 630 -17.25 -10.73 28.07
C ARG A 630 -17.10 -11.75 29.20
N ARG A 631 -16.40 -12.86 28.98
CA ARG A 631 -16.10 -13.89 30.00
C ARG A 631 -14.96 -13.49 30.93
N GLU A 632 -13.94 -12.81 30.43
CA GLU A 632 -12.75 -12.43 31.19
C GLU A 632 -12.92 -11.12 31.98
N ARG A 633 -13.84 -10.25 31.54
CA ARG A 633 -14.21 -9.00 32.20
C ARG A 633 -14.65 -9.27 33.64
N ARG A 634 -13.82 -8.88 34.60
CA ARG A 634 -14.19 -8.92 36.03
C ARG A 634 -15.32 -7.92 36.30
N PRO A 635 -16.37 -8.29 37.05
CA PRO A 635 -17.34 -7.31 37.51
C PRO A 635 -16.61 -6.27 38.39
N ALA A 636 -16.86 -4.99 38.12
CA ALA A 636 -16.26 -3.91 38.89
C ALA A 636 -16.71 -4.02 40.35
N ARG A 637 -15.79 -4.41 41.24
CA ARG A 637 -16.04 -4.36 42.68
C ARG A 637 -16.23 -2.88 43.06
N PRO A 638 -17.37 -2.47 43.64
CA PRO A 638 -17.55 -1.09 44.04
C PRO A 638 -16.43 -0.72 45.03
N ALA A 639 -15.81 0.43 44.81
CA ALA A 639 -14.80 0.94 45.72
C ALA A 639 -15.43 1.09 47.11
N ALA A 640 -14.94 0.30 48.08
CA ALA A 640 -15.35 0.49 49.46
C ALA A 640 -14.91 1.88 49.87
N ALA A 641 -15.86 2.72 50.30
CA ALA A 641 -15.55 4.04 50.82
C ALA A 641 -14.48 3.90 51.93
N PRO A 642 -13.43 4.76 51.94
CA PRO A 642 -12.42 4.69 52.98
C PRO A 642 -13.11 4.84 54.33
N ALA A 643 -12.92 3.86 55.21
CA ALA A 643 -13.49 3.89 56.54
C ALA A 643 -12.98 5.15 57.26
N ALA A 644 -13.91 6.01 57.69
CA ALA A 644 -13.55 7.25 58.37
C ALA A 644 -12.67 6.95 59.58
N ALA A 645 -11.50 7.57 59.65
CA ALA A 645 -10.60 7.41 60.77
C ALA A 645 -11.30 7.87 62.08
N PRO A 646 -11.18 7.11 63.18
CA PRO A 646 -11.83 7.49 64.43
C PRO A 646 -11.26 8.82 64.93
N ALA A 647 -12.14 9.77 65.25
CA ALA A 647 -11.76 11.08 65.73
C ALA A 647 -10.89 11.00 66.99
N ALA A 648 -9.75 11.67 66.97
CA ALA A 648 -8.85 11.73 68.13
C ALA A 648 -9.54 12.41 69.32
N ARG A 649 -9.50 11.77 70.49
CA ARG A 649 -9.95 12.38 71.75
C ARG A 649 -9.04 13.59 72.08
N PRO A 650 -9.60 14.73 72.54
CA PRO A 650 -8.79 15.84 73.03
C PRO A 650 -8.01 15.41 74.29
N ALA A 651 -6.74 15.81 74.36
CA ALA A 651 -5.89 15.53 75.51
C ALA A 651 -6.33 16.36 76.73
N ALA A 652 -6.38 15.72 77.91
CA ALA A 652 -6.65 16.41 79.16
C ALA A 652 -5.44 17.28 79.57
N ALA A 653 -5.69 18.51 80.01
CA ALA A 653 -4.65 19.39 80.54
C ALA A 653 -4.10 18.87 81.88
N PRO A 654 -2.79 18.96 82.15
CA PRO A 654 -2.22 18.57 83.43
C PRO A 654 -2.59 19.57 84.53
N ALA A 655 -3.04 19.07 85.67
CA ALA A 655 -3.29 19.88 86.86
C ALA A 655 -1.96 20.32 87.50
N ALA A 656 -1.90 21.55 87.98
CA ALA A 656 -0.72 22.11 88.63
C ALA A 656 -0.48 21.50 90.03
N ARG A 657 0.78 21.16 90.31
CA ARG A 657 1.42 21.20 91.64
C ARG A 657 2.93 21.16 91.50
#